data_AF-A0A935F456-F1
#
_entry.id   AF-A0A935F456-F1
#
_cell.length_a   1.000
_cell.length_b   1.000
_cell.length_c   1.000
_cell.angle_alpha   90.00
_cell.angle_beta   90.00
_cell.angle_gamma   90.00
#
_symmetry.space_group_name_H-M   'P 1'
#
loop_
_entity.id
_entity.type
_entity.pdbx_description
1 polymer ?
#
loop_
_entity_poly.entity_id
_entity_poly.type
_entity_poly.pdbx_seq_one_letter_code
_entity_poly.pdbx_strand_id
1 'polypeptide(L)'
;MAFKLNGAEVGARPGETILEVADRLGVEIPRLCHKPGLRPDGNCRSCMVEIKGERVLAPSCCRTPAAGMEVTSNSERAVRSQKMVVELLASDVTERVYKLDSELDTWKRKLGIGAPRFPAREQPAADLSHPAMAVNLDACIQCTRCVRACREAQVNDVIGYAHRGAHSAIVFDLDDPMGESSCVACGECVQACPTGALAPAHDAYLAPVDRKVSSVCPYCGVGCQITYHVHDNAIVRVEGRDGPANRERLCVKGRFGFDYVSHPQRLTRPLIRRDGVPKDPHGHLDPANPLAAFREATWEEAMARASGALVRLRDTHGPGALAGFGSAKGSNEEAYLFQKLVRTGFGSNNVDHCTRLCHASSVAALLEGIGSGAVSNPVMDVLEAEVVLLIGANPVVNHPVAATWIKNAVKRGTKLILADPRRSELARHAWHYLQFRADTDVALLNAMMHAIVEEGLVDRAFVASRTSGYDEIAKNVAAFSPEAMADVCGIPAATIREVARAFATSRGSMILWGMGISQHIHGTDNARCLIALAMLTGQIGRPGTGLHPLRGQNNVQGASDAGLIPMMFPDYRRVDNADARPRFEALWGKALDAKPGLTVVEIVNAAYAGDIRGMYVMGENPAMSDPDAGHAREALAKLEMLVVQDIFLTETCYLADVVLPASAFPEKTGTFTNTDRTVQLGRQALDPPGEARQDLAIIVDMGRRLGLDWHYAGARDVFDEMRKAMPSIAGITWERLEREHSVTYPCEHEGDPGAPVVFTERFPTATGKARLVPAGLIRAAEQPDREYPWVLITGRQLEHGHTGSMTRRTQVLDAIEPTPVASVHPDDLAELGVSPGGTITVASRRGEVSLSARADGGTPRGAIFLPFCYHEAAANLLTNPALDPFGKIPEFKYCAVRVTARPGGPSPGGAGARPRGGALGRGPASPRCPQPRVDIDTAWRRERGRGQPCGPGCPGALTGVAPLARATSPRRGARLRQRPGAPRRETPDSFTGSERRDVRRRCAPASPVSARPPRRRGCGRLRRAAAAGRRSSRGSRARPRPARRTRGADAERRRARPGIGRRSRGGARPRRWPSPRSRNSACSPARIRSRRRSPVARRRSRTGTDCRAHRASASSRCRRGCRPRCPCRAGDVESAPVRRRCSPRLLPPTRSPPAPASRRPRSRRRTGRQSPGGTPSAERRGAVAAPSGTGEALPGSRADRSAARPRTRRAAATEAATTVARPARRDARARRNARSRARRRGSRRCASSARTSTGRS
;
A
#
# COMPACT_ATOMS: atom_id res chain seq x y z
N MET A 1 -9.41 36.87 -8.21
CA MET A 1 -10.30 37.96 -7.74
C MET A 1 -9.44 38.97 -6.98
N ALA A 2 -9.66 40.28 -7.14
CA ALA A 2 -8.82 41.31 -6.51
C ALA A 2 -9.48 41.93 -5.25
N PHE A 3 -8.68 42.15 -4.22
CA PHE A 3 -9.05 42.83 -2.98
C PHE A 3 -7.80 43.54 -2.39
N LYS A 4 -7.93 44.31 -1.31
CA LYS A 4 -6.78 44.93 -0.64
C LYS A 4 -6.44 44.24 0.69
N LEU A 5 -5.17 43.96 0.91
CA LEU A 5 -4.61 43.49 2.19
C LEU A 5 -3.52 44.48 2.64
N ASN A 6 -3.70 45.08 3.81
CA ASN A 6 -2.82 46.11 4.39
C ASN A 6 -2.52 47.26 3.39
N GLY A 7 -3.54 47.66 2.62
CA GLY A 7 -3.47 48.71 1.60
C GLY A 7 -2.98 48.24 0.21
N ALA A 8 -2.23 47.14 0.12
CA ALA A 8 -1.77 46.59 -1.16
C ALA A 8 -2.90 45.84 -1.88
N GLU A 9 -3.05 46.06 -3.19
CA GLU A 9 -3.99 45.29 -4.01
C GLU A 9 -3.41 43.90 -4.34
N VAL A 10 -4.19 42.86 -4.08
CA VAL A 10 -3.75 41.46 -4.08
C VAL A 10 -4.78 40.54 -4.72
N GLY A 11 -4.28 39.54 -5.45
CA GLY A 11 -5.11 38.51 -6.07
C GLY A 11 -5.35 37.32 -5.14
N ALA A 12 -6.62 36.95 -4.93
CA ALA A 12 -7.06 35.68 -4.37
C ALA A 12 -7.48 34.69 -5.49
N ARG A 13 -7.13 33.42 -5.31
CA ARG A 13 -7.64 32.27 -6.09
C ARG A 13 -9.05 31.89 -5.57
N PRO A 14 -9.89 31.21 -6.37
CA PRO A 14 -11.17 30.70 -5.88
C PRO A 14 -10.98 29.79 -4.67
N GLY A 15 -11.73 30.06 -3.59
CA GLY A 15 -11.69 29.27 -2.35
C GLY A 15 -10.60 29.66 -1.33
N GLU A 16 -9.55 30.39 -1.72
CA GLU A 16 -8.54 30.86 -0.74
C GLU A 16 -9.18 31.75 0.33
N THR A 17 -8.80 31.54 1.58
CA THR A 17 -9.12 32.41 2.71
C THR A 17 -8.16 33.61 2.78
N ILE A 18 -8.54 34.66 3.52
CA ILE A 18 -7.65 35.80 3.80
C ILE A 18 -6.32 35.32 4.39
N LEU A 19 -6.35 34.29 5.25
CA LEU A 19 -5.14 33.75 5.88
C LEU A 19 -4.19 33.09 4.86
N GLU A 20 -4.72 32.29 3.94
CA GLU A 20 -3.91 31.62 2.90
C GLU A 20 -3.34 32.61 1.87
N VAL A 21 -4.08 33.69 1.56
CA VAL A 21 -3.55 34.80 0.77
C VAL A 21 -2.43 35.52 1.52
N ALA A 22 -2.59 35.76 2.83
CA ALA A 22 -1.59 36.42 3.65
C ALA A 22 -0.28 35.60 3.70
N ASP A 23 -0.37 34.28 3.88
CA ASP A 23 0.77 33.36 3.87
C ASP A 23 1.53 33.39 2.55
N ARG A 24 0.79 33.31 1.44
CA ARG A 24 1.34 33.38 0.07
C ARG A 24 2.03 34.72 -0.24
N LEU A 25 1.87 35.73 0.61
CA LEU A 25 2.46 37.06 0.51
C LEU A 25 3.46 37.38 1.65
N GLY A 26 3.72 36.44 2.56
CA GLY A 26 4.57 36.66 3.73
C GLY A 26 3.99 37.63 4.78
N VAL A 27 2.68 37.89 4.74
CA VAL A 27 1.99 38.76 5.71
C VAL A 27 1.65 37.95 6.95
N GLU A 28 2.39 38.15 8.03
CA GLU A 28 2.17 37.40 9.27
C GLU A 28 0.83 37.76 9.94
N ILE A 29 0.07 36.73 10.29
CA ILE A 29 -1.18 36.80 11.06
C ILE A 29 -1.15 35.69 12.13
N PRO A 30 -1.39 36.00 13.42
CA PRO A 30 -1.37 35.00 14.49
C PRO A 30 -2.40 33.88 14.31
N ARG A 31 -2.05 32.64 14.65
CA ARG A 31 -2.92 31.46 14.45
C ARG A 31 -2.55 30.32 15.39
N LEU A 32 -3.55 29.56 15.83
CA LEU A 32 -3.37 28.39 16.72
C LEU A 32 -4.33 27.21 16.42
N CYS A 33 -5.54 27.45 15.89
CA CYS A 33 -6.50 26.38 15.54
C CYS A 33 -6.50 26.00 14.04
N HIS A 34 -5.88 26.80 13.18
CA HIS A 34 -5.76 26.53 11.74
C HIS A 34 -4.44 25.80 11.44
N LYS A 35 -4.50 24.72 10.67
CA LYS A 35 -3.38 24.01 10.05
C LYS A 35 -3.83 23.62 8.64
N PRO A 36 -2.99 23.75 7.59
CA PRO A 36 -3.33 23.28 6.24
C PRO A 36 -3.82 21.83 6.21
N GLY A 37 -4.77 21.53 5.33
CA GLY A 37 -5.38 20.19 5.23
C GLY A 37 -6.43 19.86 6.29
N LEU A 38 -6.62 20.69 7.34
CA LEU A 38 -7.74 20.59 8.29
C LEU A 38 -8.78 21.68 8.03
N ARG A 39 -10.06 21.36 8.22
CA ARG A 39 -11.18 22.32 8.11
C ARG A 39 -10.99 23.50 9.08
N PRO A 40 -11.15 24.77 8.65
CA PRO A 40 -10.95 25.92 9.52
C PRO A 40 -12.20 26.25 10.35
N ASP A 41 -12.11 26.08 11.67
CA ASP A 41 -13.19 26.40 12.63
C ASP A 41 -13.14 27.85 13.19
N GLY A 42 -12.01 28.55 13.06
CA GLY A 42 -11.80 29.87 13.67
C GLY A 42 -11.74 29.87 15.21
N ASN A 43 -11.79 28.68 15.83
CA ASN A 43 -12.01 28.45 17.25
C ASN A 43 -11.09 29.29 18.17
N CYS A 44 -9.78 29.32 17.92
CA CYS A 44 -8.82 30.01 18.80
C CYS A 44 -8.87 31.55 18.74
N ARG A 45 -9.66 32.16 17.85
CA ARG A 45 -9.81 33.63 17.68
C ARG A 45 -8.52 34.47 17.64
N SER A 46 -7.35 33.91 17.37
CA SER A 46 -6.09 34.67 17.29
C SER A 46 -5.85 35.30 15.92
N CYS A 47 -6.48 34.80 14.85
CA CYS A 47 -6.30 35.26 13.47
C CYS A 47 -7.21 36.43 13.04
N MET A 48 -7.57 37.30 13.98
CA MET A 48 -8.57 38.35 13.76
C MET A 48 -8.00 39.50 12.94
N VAL A 49 -8.71 39.89 11.89
CA VAL A 49 -8.38 41.02 11.01
C VAL A 49 -9.54 42.01 10.97
N GLU A 50 -9.25 43.26 10.65
CA GLU A 50 -10.26 44.28 10.41
C GLU A 50 -10.65 44.29 8.93
N ILE A 51 -11.96 44.38 8.65
CA ILE A 51 -12.49 44.48 7.29
C ILE A 51 -13.32 45.76 7.22
N LYS A 52 -13.01 46.62 6.25
CA LYS A 52 -13.65 47.93 6.11
C LYS A 52 -15.16 47.79 5.88
N GLY A 53 -15.95 48.43 6.73
CA GLY A 53 -17.41 48.35 6.72
C GLY A 53 -17.99 47.22 7.60
N GLU A 54 -17.18 46.27 8.08
CA GLU A 54 -17.64 45.27 9.05
C GLU A 54 -17.53 45.81 10.49
N ARG A 55 -18.63 45.74 11.26
CA ARG A 55 -18.67 46.23 12.65
C ARG A 55 -17.74 45.46 13.58
N VAL A 56 -17.47 44.19 13.29
CA VAL A 56 -16.66 43.26 14.10
C VAL A 56 -15.38 42.88 13.37
N LEU A 57 -14.35 42.49 14.11
CA LEU A 57 -13.18 41.85 13.52
C LEU A 57 -13.57 40.45 13.00
N ALA A 58 -12.97 40.02 11.90
CA ALA A 58 -13.26 38.73 11.26
C ALA A 58 -12.09 37.74 11.44
N PRO A 59 -12.36 36.43 11.69
CA PRO A 59 -11.32 35.41 11.69
C PRO A 59 -10.86 35.13 10.25
N SER A 60 -9.65 35.56 9.91
CA SER A 60 -9.10 35.45 8.53
C SER A 60 -9.05 34.03 7.98
N CYS A 61 -8.94 33.00 8.83
CA CYS A 61 -8.93 31.60 8.42
C CYS A 61 -10.30 31.04 8.00
N CYS A 62 -11.40 31.75 8.27
CA CYS A 62 -12.77 31.35 7.89
C CYS A 62 -13.43 32.33 6.92
N ARG A 63 -12.68 33.30 6.39
CA ARG A 63 -13.20 34.39 5.54
C ARG A 63 -12.53 34.36 4.18
N THR A 64 -13.27 33.96 3.16
CA THR A 64 -12.88 34.13 1.75
C THR A 64 -12.91 35.64 1.39
N PRO A 65 -11.89 36.17 0.70
CA PRO A 65 -11.91 37.55 0.21
C PRO A 65 -13.06 37.81 -0.77
N ALA A 66 -13.60 39.04 -0.78
CA ALA A 66 -14.58 39.49 -1.77
C ALA A 66 -14.01 40.61 -2.66
N ALA A 67 -14.61 40.83 -3.84
CA ALA A 67 -14.09 41.81 -4.79
C ALA A 67 -14.18 43.23 -4.22
N GLY A 68 -13.05 43.95 -4.19
CA GLY A 68 -12.98 45.28 -3.58
C GLY A 68 -13.05 45.30 -2.04
N MET A 69 -13.01 44.15 -1.37
CA MET A 69 -12.85 44.08 0.09
C MET A 69 -11.54 44.74 0.52
N GLU A 70 -11.56 45.58 1.55
CA GLU A 70 -10.34 46.17 2.13
C GLU A 70 -10.10 45.59 3.53
N VAL A 71 -9.00 44.87 3.68
CA VAL A 71 -8.62 44.12 4.89
C VAL A 71 -7.34 44.70 5.49
N THR A 72 -7.33 44.89 6.81
CA THR A 72 -6.17 45.33 7.57
C THR A 72 -5.89 44.34 8.71
N SER A 73 -4.82 43.55 8.59
CA SER A 73 -4.41 42.60 9.63
C SER A 73 -3.62 43.23 10.78
N ASN A 74 -3.07 44.42 10.55
CA ASN A 74 -2.17 45.13 11.47
C ASN A 74 -2.74 46.46 12.01
N SER A 75 -4.07 46.68 11.95
CA SER A 75 -4.68 47.84 12.61
C SER A 75 -4.52 47.74 14.12
N GLU A 76 -4.48 48.88 14.83
CA GLU A 76 -4.35 48.89 16.30
C GLU A 76 -5.43 48.01 16.95
N ARG A 77 -6.66 48.09 16.44
CA ARG A 77 -7.81 47.29 16.88
C ARG A 77 -7.60 45.79 16.66
N ALA A 78 -7.13 45.40 15.47
CA ALA A 78 -6.82 44.00 15.15
C ALA A 78 -5.69 43.46 16.05
N VAL A 79 -4.57 44.19 16.15
CA VAL A 79 -3.41 43.81 16.96
C VAL A 79 -3.76 43.73 18.45
N ARG A 80 -4.54 44.68 18.99
CA ARG A 80 -5.01 44.64 20.38
C ARG A 80 -5.87 43.41 20.66
N SER A 81 -6.73 43.01 19.72
CA SER A 81 -7.52 41.77 19.83
C SER A 81 -6.63 40.52 19.73
N GLN A 82 -5.68 40.48 18.80
CA GLN A 82 -4.74 39.38 18.63
C GLN A 82 -3.91 39.15 19.91
N LYS A 83 -3.38 40.23 20.50
CA LYS A 83 -2.63 40.18 21.77
C LYS A 83 -3.49 39.65 22.92
N MET A 84 -4.68 40.21 23.11
CA MET A 84 -5.60 39.82 24.19
C MET A 84 -5.95 38.32 24.14
N VAL A 85 -6.23 37.79 22.95
CA VAL A 85 -6.60 36.38 22.78
C VAL A 85 -5.42 35.45 23.03
N VAL A 86 -4.21 35.80 22.57
CA VAL A 86 -3.01 34.99 22.83
C VAL A 86 -2.58 35.07 24.31
N GLU A 87 -2.85 36.18 24.99
CA GLU A 87 -2.65 36.32 26.44
C GLU A 87 -3.61 35.44 27.25
N LEU A 88 -4.91 35.40 26.89
CA LEU A 88 -5.91 34.52 27.53
C LEU A 88 -5.58 33.03 27.32
N LEU A 89 -5.16 32.65 26.11
CA LEU A 89 -4.70 31.28 25.84
C LEU A 89 -3.35 30.95 26.50
N ALA A 90 -2.63 31.97 27.01
CA ALA A 90 -1.38 31.80 27.75
C ALA A 90 -1.58 31.74 29.28
N SER A 91 -2.70 32.24 29.83
CA SER A 91 -3.08 31.99 31.24
C SER A 91 -3.65 30.59 31.45
N ASP A 92 -4.31 30.00 30.45
CA ASP A 92 -4.96 28.70 30.57
C ASP A 92 -4.03 27.47 30.47
N VAL A 93 -2.72 27.70 30.33
CA VAL A 93 -1.69 26.64 30.23
C VAL A 93 -0.55 26.86 31.21
N THR A 94 0.16 25.79 31.58
CA THR A 94 1.31 25.84 32.49
C THR A 94 2.57 26.44 31.82
N GLU A 95 3.55 26.85 32.63
CA GLU A 95 4.89 27.23 32.15
C GLU A 95 5.76 26.03 31.74
N ARG A 96 5.26 24.79 31.90
CA ARG A 96 6.02 23.57 31.53
C ARG A 96 6.07 23.43 30.01
N VAL A 97 7.28 23.40 29.47
CA VAL A 97 7.50 23.18 28.04
C VAL A 97 7.40 21.69 27.73
N TYR A 98 6.45 21.31 26.88
CA TYR A 98 6.32 19.96 26.30
C TYR A 98 6.74 19.91 24.82
N LYS A 99 6.99 21.07 24.20
CA LYS A 99 7.35 21.21 22.78
C LYS A 99 8.16 22.48 22.54
N LEU A 100 9.41 22.32 22.12
CA LEU A 100 10.34 23.45 21.93
C LEU A 100 9.90 24.42 20.82
N ASP A 101 9.21 23.93 19.80
CA ASP A 101 8.62 24.69 18.69
C ASP A 101 7.11 24.98 18.89
N SER A 102 6.69 25.20 20.15
CA SER A 102 5.34 25.65 20.50
C SER A 102 4.90 26.86 19.68
N GLU A 103 3.76 26.74 18.98
CA GLU A 103 3.17 27.84 18.22
C GLU A 103 2.68 28.96 19.14
N LEU A 104 2.19 28.60 20.34
CA LEU A 104 1.72 29.56 21.34
C LEU A 104 2.87 30.46 21.82
N ASP A 105 4.01 29.86 22.18
CA ASP A 105 5.18 30.60 22.67
C ASP A 105 5.93 31.35 21.56
N THR A 106 5.77 30.89 20.32
CA THR A 106 6.18 31.64 19.13
C THR A 106 5.31 32.90 18.95
N TRP A 107 4.00 32.82 19.09
CA TRP A 107 3.12 34.01 19.02
C TRP A 107 3.23 34.91 20.26
N LYS A 108 3.38 34.38 21.49
CA LYS A 108 3.67 35.16 22.70
C LYS A 108 4.90 36.05 22.50
N ARG A 109 6.00 35.47 22.01
CA ARG A 109 7.25 36.20 21.68
C ARG A 109 7.04 37.24 20.58
N LYS A 110 6.47 36.86 19.42
CA LYS A 110 6.24 37.79 18.29
C LYS A 110 5.33 38.97 18.65
N LEU A 111 4.34 38.75 19.51
CA LEU A 111 3.40 39.78 19.95
C LEU A 111 3.90 40.60 21.16
N GLY A 112 5.03 40.21 21.78
CA GLY A 112 5.56 40.87 22.98
C GLY A 112 4.64 40.73 24.19
N ILE A 113 4.11 39.53 24.41
CA ILE A 113 3.25 39.18 25.56
C ILE A 113 4.14 38.64 26.68
N GLY A 114 4.02 39.23 27.88
CA GLY A 114 4.74 38.82 29.08
C GLY A 114 3.97 37.79 29.92
N ALA A 115 4.10 37.87 31.24
CA ALA A 115 3.25 37.12 32.16
C ALA A 115 1.76 37.49 31.95
N PRO A 116 0.84 36.53 31.85
CA PRO A 116 -0.58 36.80 31.68
C PRO A 116 -1.18 37.57 32.86
N ARG A 117 -2.11 38.49 32.59
CA ARG A 117 -2.86 39.24 33.62
C ARG A 117 -4.15 38.56 34.10
N PHE A 118 -4.43 37.36 33.59
CA PHE A 118 -5.66 36.60 33.86
C PHE A 118 -5.35 35.38 34.73
N PRO A 119 -6.27 34.97 35.63
CA PRO A 119 -6.11 33.75 36.40
C PRO A 119 -6.12 32.53 35.48
N ALA A 120 -5.33 31.52 35.82
CA ALA A 120 -5.35 30.23 35.14
C ALA A 120 -6.60 29.42 35.52
N ARG A 121 -7.16 28.67 34.57
CA ARG A 121 -8.07 27.55 34.86
C ARG A 121 -7.37 26.45 35.67
N GLU A 122 -8.17 25.60 36.32
CA GLU A 122 -7.71 24.34 36.90
C GLU A 122 -7.09 23.45 35.82
N GLN A 123 -5.90 22.90 36.09
CA GLN A 123 -5.11 22.17 35.12
C GLN A 123 -5.35 20.66 35.27
N PRO A 124 -5.78 19.94 34.21
CA PRO A 124 -6.01 18.50 34.30
C PRO A 124 -4.71 17.73 34.56
N ALA A 125 -4.83 16.55 35.16
CA ALA A 125 -3.72 15.61 35.25
C ALA A 125 -3.26 15.16 33.84
N ALA A 126 -1.97 14.83 33.71
CA ALA A 126 -1.44 14.24 32.49
C ALA A 126 -1.76 12.73 32.44
N ASP A 127 -2.19 12.24 31.28
CA ASP A 127 -2.34 10.82 31.01
C ASP A 127 -1.11 10.31 30.22
N LEU A 128 -0.49 9.27 30.78
CA LEU A 128 0.73 8.62 30.29
C LEU A 128 0.53 7.10 30.12
N SER A 129 -0.73 6.65 30.01
CA SER A 129 -1.10 5.24 29.84
C SER A 129 -0.64 4.64 28.50
N HIS A 130 -0.56 5.45 27.44
CA HIS A 130 -0.26 4.99 26.09
C HIS A 130 1.25 4.98 25.79
N PRO A 131 1.88 3.83 25.43
CA PRO A 131 3.35 3.74 25.30
C PRO A 131 3.95 4.65 24.21
N ALA A 132 3.19 4.97 23.16
CA ALA A 132 3.66 5.86 22.09
C ALA A 132 3.51 7.37 22.35
N MET A 133 2.60 7.80 23.25
CA MET A 133 2.07 9.17 23.26
C MET A 133 1.72 9.66 24.67
N ALA A 134 2.02 10.93 24.95
CA ALA A 134 1.69 11.59 26.21
C ALA A 134 0.56 12.62 26.01
N VAL A 135 -0.36 12.66 26.97
CA VAL A 135 -1.53 13.54 26.99
C VAL A 135 -1.36 14.57 28.11
N ASN A 136 -0.87 15.76 27.74
CA ASN A 136 -0.52 16.83 28.68
C ASN A 136 -1.57 17.95 28.57
N LEU A 137 -2.78 17.73 29.10
CA LEU A 137 -3.89 18.68 28.92
C LEU A 137 -3.70 20.01 29.69
N ASP A 138 -2.69 20.11 30.53
CA ASP A 138 -2.19 21.34 31.14
C ASP A 138 -1.51 22.29 30.13
N ALA A 139 -1.19 21.80 28.92
CA ALA A 139 -0.76 22.61 27.77
C ALA A 139 -1.89 22.80 26.72
N CYS A 140 -3.13 22.38 27.01
CA CYS A 140 -4.20 22.32 26.01
C CYS A 140 -4.97 23.64 25.85
N ILE A 141 -4.64 24.40 24.80
CA ILE A 141 -5.38 25.58 24.34
C ILE A 141 -6.73 25.27 23.62
N GLN A 142 -7.36 24.12 23.92
CA GLN A 142 -8.68 23.67 23.42
C GLN A 142 -8.90 23.79 21.89
N CYS A 143 -7.84 23.83 21.08
CA CYS A 143 -7.90 24.33 19.70
C CYS A 143 -8.58 23.41 18.66
N THR A 144 -9.15 22.26 19.07
CA THR A 144 -9.80 21.21 18.27
C THR A 144 -9.00 20.61 17.10
N ARG A 145 -7.73 20.97 16.89
CA ARG A 145 -6.91 20.38 15.80
C ARG A 145 -6.77 18.86 15.92
N CYS A 146 -6.57 18.35 17.13
CA CYS A 146 -6.50 16.91 17.43
C CYS A 146 -7.82 16.17 17.12
N VAL A 147 -8.97 16.76 17.47
CA VAL A 147 -10.31 16.26 17.11
C VAL A 147 -10.45 16.18 15.60
N ARG A 148 -10.17 17.27 14.86
CA ARG A 148 -10.22 17.29 13.39
C ARG A 148 -9.25 16.31 12.75
N ALA A 149 -8.03 16.17 13.28
CA ALA A 149 -7.07 15.17 12.82
C ALA A 149 -7.62 13.73 12.94
N CYS A 150 -8.17 13.36 14.10
CA CYS A 150 -8.69 12.01 14.34
C CYS A 150 -10.01 11.73 13.60
N ARG A 151 -10.99 12.66 13.67
CA ARG A 151 -12.35 12.48 13.15
C ARG A 151 -12.50 12.79 11.66
N GLU A 152 -11.81 13.82 11.16
CA GLU A 152 -11.94 14.29 9.76
C GLU A 152 -10.79 13.81 8.87
N ALA A 153 -9.53 13.90 9.31
CA ALA A 153 -8.38 13.63 8.44
C ALA A 153 -7.97 12.15 8.36
N GLN A 154 -8.12 11.40 9.47
CA GLN A 154 -7.83 9.96 9.60
C GLN A 154 -9.09 9.08 9.68
N VAL A 155 -10.23 9.65 10.13
CA VAL A 155 -11.50 8.94 10.30
C VAL A 155 -11.37 7.71 11.21
N ASN A 156 -10.80 7.90 12.40
CA ASN A 156 -10.78 6.89 13.47
C ASN A 156 -11.84 7.18 14.56
N ASP A 157 -12.30 8.43 14.63
CA ASP A 157 -13.37 8.95 15.51
C ASP A 157 -13.13 8.95 17.04
N VAL A 158 -12.03 8.36 17.51
CA VAL A 158 -11.63 8.18 18.92
C VAL A 158 -11.58 9.46 19.79
N ILE A 159 -11.27 10.64 19.23
CA ILE A 159 -11.02 11.85 20.04
C ILE A 159 -12.26 12.75 20.08
N GLY A 160 -12.81 12.95 21.28
CA GLY A 160 -13.96 13.81 21.59
C GLY A 160 -13.59 15.21 22.11
N TYR A 161 -14.63 15.97 22.46
CA TYR A 161 -14.53 17.23 23.20
C TYR A 161 -15.73 17.30 24.16
N ALA A 162 -15.47 17.22 25.47
CA ALA A 162 -16.49 17.02 26.49
C ALA A 162 -16.75 18.27 27.34
N HIS A 163 -17.81 18.21 28.16
CA HIS A 163 -18.28 19.26 29.07
C HIS A 163 -18.52 20.63 28.37
N ARG A 164 -18.58 21.73 29.14
CA ARG A 164 -18.85 23.10 28.68
C ARG A 164 -18.13 24.12 29.57
N GLY A 165 -17.85 25.30 29.02
CA GLY A 165 -17.20 26.39 29.78
C GLY A 165 -15.77 26.04 30.19
N ALA A 166 -15.32 26.51 31.35
CA ALA A 166 -13.96 26.26 31.85
C ALA A 166 -13.60 24.76 31.95
N HIS A 167 -14.60 23.90 32.21
CA HIS A 167 -14.42 22.45 32.35
C HIS A 167 -14.27 21.70 31.03
N SER A 168 -14.32 22.35 29.85
CA SER A 168 -14.29 21.60 28.59
C SER A 168 -12.93 20.97 28.30
N ALA A 169 -12.94 19.68 27.98
CA ALA A 169 -11.76 18.83 27.88
C ALA A 169 -11.68 18.10 26.53
N ILE A 170 -10.48 17.69 26.14
CA ILE A 170 -10.26 16.68 25.10
C ILE A 170 -10.32 15.32 25.78
N VAL A 171 -11.11 14.40 25.23
CA VAL A 171 -11.37 13.07 25.80
C VAL A 171 -11.17 11.99 24.74
N PHE A 172 -10.99 10.74 25.16
CA PHE A 172 -10.90 9.58 24.27
C PHE A 172 -12.09 8.65 24.52
N ASP A 173 -12.72 8.16 23.46
CA ASP A 173 -13.92 7.31 23.49
C ASP A 173 -14.99 7.75 24.52
N LEU A 174 -15.07 7.11 25.69
CA LEU A 174 -16.04 7.43 26.77
C LEU A 174 -15.41 8.14 27.98
N ASP A 175 -14.36 8.93 27.74
CA ASP A 175 -13.43 9.50 28.73
C ASP A 175 -12.49 8.46 29.34
N ASP A 176 -12.14 7.46 28.53
CA ASP A 176 -11.18 6.40 28.85
C ASP A 176 -9.72 6.92 28.76
N PRO A 177 -8.77 6.39 29.54
CA PRO A 177 -7.35 6.65 29.34
C PRO A 177 -6.89 6.33 27.91
N MET A 178 -5.96 7.11 27.36
CA MET A 178 -5.57 6.99 25.94
C MET A 178 -5.04 5.59 25.59
N GLY A 179 -4.35 4.93 26.52
CA GLY A 179 -3.84 3.56 26.37
C GLY A 179 -4.89 2.45 26.50
N GLU A 180 -6.09 2.77 26.99
CA GLU A 180 -7.23 1.85 27.12
C GLU A 180 -8.30 2.10 26.04
N SER A 181 -8.32 3.30 25.44
CA SER A 181 -9.15 3.69 24.29
C SER A 181 -8.83 2.93 22.99
N SER A 182 -9.72 3.00 22.00
CA SER A 182 -9.57 2.44 20.65
C SER A 182 -8.53 3.13 19.75
N CYS A 183 -7.54 3.80 20.34
CA CYS A 183 -6.54 4.59 19.64
C CYS A 183 -5.53 3.73 18.85
N VAL A 184 -5.68 3.66 17.53
CA VAL A 184 -4.75 2.99 16.58
C VAL A 184 -3.38 3.68 16.41
N ALA A 185 -2.91 4.41 17.43
CA ALA A 185 -1.57 4.97 17.60
C ALA A 185 -0.94 5.70 16.37
N CYS A 186 -1.74 6.33 15.51
CA CYS A 186 -1.25 6.96 14.26
C CYS A 186 -0.42 8.25 14.45
N GLY A 187 -0.55 8.92 15.60
CA GLY A 187 0.14 10.17 15.91
C GLY A 187 -0.29 11.40 15.09
N GLU A 188 -1.40 11.35 14.34
CA GLU A 188 -1.88 12.53 13.59
C GLU A 188 -2.34 13.67 14.53
N CYS A 189 -2.96 13.31 15.64
CA CYS A 189 -3.37 14.25 16.69
C CYS A 189 -2.17 14.96 17.35
N VAL A 190 -1.05 14.24 17.50
CA VAL A 190 0.25 14.76 17.98
C VAL A 190 0.87 15.69 16.95
N GLN A 191 0.98 15.26 15.68
CA GLN A 191 1.50 16.08 14.57
C GLN A 191 0.69 17.36 14.34
N ALA A 192 -0.62 17.33 14.59
CA ALA A 192 -1.49 18.50 14.52
C ALA A 192 -1.39 19.43 15.76
N CYS A 193 -0.77 19.01 16.87
CA CYS A 193 -0.80 19.72 18.14
C CYS A 193 0.14 20.95 18.16
N PRO A 194 -0.37 22.17 18.44
CA PRO A 194 0.43 23.40 18.44
C PRO A 194 1.34 23.56 19.67
N THR A 195 1.00 22.93 20.81
CA THR A 195 1.61 23.22 22.12
C THR A 195 2.31 22.03 22.79
N GLY A 196 2.17 20.81 22.25
CA GLY A 196 2.66 19.59 22.92
C GLY A 196 1.66 18.96 23.91
N ALA A 197 0.43 19.49 24.00
CA ALA A 197 -0.64 18.91 24.82
C ALA A 197 -1.06 17.48 24.40
N LEU A 198 -0.69 17.11 23.17
CA LEU A 198 -0.55 15.73 22.73
C LEU A 198 0.85 15.65 22.12
N ALA A 199 1.70 14.80 22.67
CA ALA A 199 3.10 14.64 22.30
C ALA A 199 3.41 13.15 22.05
N PRO A 200 4.55 12.82 21.41
CA PRO A 200 5.15 11.50 21.61
C PRO A 200 5.42 11.28 23.10
N ALA A 201 5.47 10.01 23.53
CA ALA A 201 5.95 9.66 24.86
C ALA A 201 7.44 10.03 25.07
N HIS A 202 7.90 9.90 26.31
CA HIS A 202 9.31 10.07 26.69
C HIS A 202 9.92 11.43 26.32
N ASP A 203 9.10 12.49 26.35
CA ASP A 203 9.50 13.89 26.10
C ASP A 203 10.26 14.10 24.77
N ALA A 204 10.01 13.28 23.73
CA ALA A 204 10.77 13.31 22.47
C ALA A 204 10.65 14.65 21.68
N TYR A 205 9.71 15.54 22.03
CA TYR A 205 9.65 16.92 21.52
C TYR A 205 10.58 17.92 22.25
N LEU A 206 11.22 17.49 23.35
CA LEU A 206 12.26 18.21 24.08
C LEU A 206 13.67 17.70 23.74
N ALA A 207 13.78 16.52 23.13
CA ALA A 207 15.03 16.00 22.61
C ALA A 207 15.64 16.98 21.57
N PRO A 208 16.96 17.24 21.63
CA PRO A 208 17.64 18.05 20.61
C PRO A 208 17.61 17.36 19.24
N VAL A 209 17.81 18.15 18.18
CA VAL A 209 17.79 17.70 16.78
C VAL A 209 18.82 18.49 15.99
N ASP A 210 19.92 17.84 15.61
CA ASP A 210 21.02 18.49 14.87
C ASP A 210 20.79 18.39 13.36
N ARG A 211 20.14 17.30 12.90
CA ARG A 211 19.90 17.02 11.49
C ARG A 211 18.47 16.54 11.24
N LYS A 212 17.85 17.04 10.17
CA LYS A 212 16.54 16.58 9.67
C LYS A 212 16.71 15.98 8.29
N VAL A 213 16.28 14.73 8.08
CA VAL A 213 16.51 13.97 6.85
C VAL A 213 15.20 13.57 6.19
N SER A 214 15.01 13.99 4.94
CA SER A 214 13.84 13.68 4.11
C SER A 214 14.00 12.32 3.44
N SER A 215 13.16 11.36 3.82
CA SER A 215 13.25 9.95 3.41
C SER A 215 11.85 9.31 3.29
N VAL A 216 11.78 7.97 3.24
CA VAL A 216 10.54 7.17 3.03
C VAL A 216 10.36 6.14 4.16
N CYS A 217 9.12 5.75 4.43
CA CYS A 217 8.78 4.74 5.45
C CYS A 217 9.17 3.31 5.01
N PRO A 218 9.88 2.52 5.84
CA PRO A 218 10.44 1.20 5.46
C PRO A 218 9.45 0.03 5.51
N TYR A 219 8.16 0.24 5.84
CA TYR A 219 7.28 -0.85 6.27
C TYR A 219 6.37 -1.44 5.18
N CYS A 220 5.33 -0.71 4.79
CA CYS A 220 4.29 -1.20 3.87
C CYS A 220 4.40 -0.53 2.50
N GLY A 221 3.90 -1.19 1.46
CA GLY A 221 3.97 -0.73 0.07
C GLY A 221 3.32 0.63 -0.22
N VAL A 222 2.71 1.33 0.74
CA VAL A 222 2.18 2.68 0.53
C VAL A 222 3.29 3.69 0.19
N GLY A 223 4.49 3.57 0.75
CA GLY A 223 5.58 4.52 0.48
C GLY A 223 5.33 5.92 1.05
N CYS A 224 4.96 6.00 2.34
CA CYS A 224 4.72 7.29 3.00
C CYS A 224 6.04 8.08 3.13
N GLN A 225 6.05 9.36 2.71
CA GLN A 225 7.23 10.23 2.85
C GLN A 225 7.33 10.79 4.28
N ILE A 226 8.56 10.86 4.80
CA ILE A 226 8.85 11.16 6.21
C ILE A 226 10.07 12.08 6.39
N THR A 227 10.10 12.76 7.53
CA THR A 227 11.28 13.45 8.07
C THR A 227 11.77 12.69 9.30
N TYR A 228 12.97 12.12 9.23
CA TYR A 228 13.72 11.70 10.40
C TYR A 228 14.31 12.93 11.09
N HIS A 229 14.13 13.05 12.41
CA HIS A 229 14.84 14.01 13.26
C HIS A 229 15.93 13.25 14.01
N VAL A 230 17.19 13.68 13.84
CA VAL A 230 18.38 12.94 14.26
C VAL A 230 19.24 13.78 15.20
N HIS A 231 19.77 13.14 16.23
CA HIS A 231 20.74 13.64 17.19
C HIS A 231 21.65 12.47 17.62
N ASP A 232 22.96 12.70 17.79
CA ASP A 232 23.94 11.68 18.22
C ASP A 232 23.83 10.30 17.53
N ASN A 233 23.64 10.33 16.20
CA ASN A 233 23.40 9.16 15.33
C ASN A 233 22.19 8.27 15.74
N ALA A 234 21.21 8.83 16.46
CA ALA A 234 19.93 8.21 16.77
C ALA A 234 18.77 9.01 16.17
N ILE A 235 17.71 8.32 15.73
CA ILE A 235 16.44 8.96 15.37
C ILE A 235 15.70 9.22 16.67
N VAL A 236 15.41 10.48 16.99
CA VAL A 236 14.65 10.85 18.21
C VAL A 236 13.14 10.96 17.95
N ARG A 237 12.72 11.30 16.72
CA ARG A 237 11.31 11.32 16.31
C ARG A 237 11.12 11.32 14.79
N VAL A 238 9.92 10.94 14.33
CA VAL A 238 9.52 10.93 12.92
C VAL A 238 8.27 11.77 12.66
N GLU A 239 8.37 12.67 11.68
CA GLU A 239 7.23 13.42 11.12
C GLU A 239 6.86 12.91 9.74
N GLY A 240 5.59 13.01 9.36
CA GLY A 240 5.15 12.72 8.00
C GLY A 240 5.28 13.97 7.13
N ARG A 241 5.78 13.81 5.91
CA ARG A 241 5.89 14.90 4.94
C ARG A 241 4.65 14.92 4.04
N ASP A 242 4.32 16.09 3.51
CA ASP A 242 3.45 16.12 2.33
C ASP A 242 4.14 15.42 1.16
N GLY A 243 3.36 14.70 0.37
CA GLY A 243 3.86 13.68 -0.56
C GLY A 243 2.73 12.85 -1.17
N PRO A 244 2.94 12.30 -2.39
CA PRO A 244 1.86 11.81 -3.24
C PRO A 244 1.08 10.65 -2.65
N ALA A 245 1.69 9.82 -1.79
CA ALA A 245 1.01 8.66 -1.19
C ALA A 245 0.24 8.97 0.09
N ASN A 246 0.69 9.94 0.90
CA ASN A 246 0.27 10.07 2.30
C ASN A 246 -0.21 11.47 2.74
N ARG A 247 0.24 12.56 2.10
CA ARG A 247 -0.08 13.95 2.50
C ARG A 247 0.02 14.17 4.01
N GLU A 248 1.24 14.16 4.55
CA GLU A 248 1.63 14.20 5.96
C GLU A 248 1.22 13.01 6.85
N ARG A 249 0.32 12.13 6.41
CA ARG A 249 -0.18 11.02 7.26
C ARG A 249 0.86 9.95 7.51
N LEU A 250 0.78 9.31 8.68
CA LEU A 250 1.49 8.07 9.02
C LEU A 250 0.59 7.12 9.84
N CYS A 251 1.08 5.90 10.03
CA CYS A 251 0.53 4.91 10.98
C CYS A 251 1.55 4.68 12.11
N VAL A 252 1.16 3.95 13.17
CA VAL A 252 2.04 3.64 14.33
C VAL A 252 3.43 3.17 13.93
N LYS A 253 3.52 2.22 12.98
CA LYS A 253 4.80 1.71 12.44
C LYS A 253 5.67 2.82 11.83
N GLY A 254 5.10 3.68 11.00
CA GLY A 254 5.85 4.78 10.37
C GLY A 254 6.16 5.96 11.31
N ARG A 255 5.38 6.12 12.39
CA ARG A 255 5.46 7.23 13.34
C ARG A 255 6.41 6.97 14.50
N PHE A 256 6.39 5.75 15.03
CA PHE A 256 7.08 5.34 16.26
C PHE A 256 7.96 4.09 16.06
N GLY A 257 7.86 3.41 14.91
CA GLY A 257 8.62 2.20 14.61
C GLY A 257 10.03 2.43 14.09
N PHE A 258 10.87 3.17 14.80
CA PHE A 258 12.18 3.62 14.28
C PHE A 258 13.41 3.26 15.14
N ASP A 259 13.23 2.91 16.42
CA ASP A 259 14.32 2.66 17.39
C ASP A 259 14.98 1.27 17.24
N TYR A 260 14.40 0.36 16.45
CA TYR A 260 14.98 -0.95 16.16
C TYR A 260 16.41 -0.89 15.59
N VAL A 261 16.78 0.19 14.91
CA VAL A 261 18.13 0.40 14.37
C VAL A 261 19.20 0.58 15.44
N SER A 262 18.78 1.00 16.65
CA SER A 262 19.58 1.13 17.86
C SER A 262 19.42 -0.05 18.83
N HIS A 263 18.71 -1.11 18.43
CA HIS A 263 18.43 -2.25 19.32
C HIS A 263 19.70 -3.08 19.60
N PRO A 264 20.00 -3.48 20.86
CA PRO A 264 21.25 -4.15 21.22
C PRO A 264 21.57 -5.46 20.47
N GLN A 265 20.56 -6.12 19.89
CA GLN A 265 20.75 -7.33 19.05
C GLN A 265 21.12 -7.06 17.58
N ARG A 266 21.34 -5.79 17.16
CA ARG A 266 21.80 -5.49 15.79
C ARG A 266 23.11 -6.23 15.51
N LEU A 267 23.21 -6.85 14.34
CA LEU A 267 24.46 -7.45 13.89
C LEU A 267 25.47 -6.34 13.55
N THR A 268 26.63 -6.37 14.21
CA THR A 268 27.69 -5.34 14.09
C THR A 268 28.99 -5.85 13.50
N ARG A 269 29.23 -7.18 13.49
CA ARG A 269 30.43 -7.83 12.95
C ARG A 269 30.06 -9.08 12.16
N PRO A 270 30.85 -9.49 11.14
CA PRO A 270 30.66 -10.77 10.45
C PRO A 270 30.77 -11.95 11.42
N LEU A 271 29.91 -12.96 11.22
CA LEU A 271 29.91 -14.19 12.00
C LEU A 271 30.16 -15.40 11.10
N ILE A 272 30.96 -16.35 11.58
CA ILE A 272 31.15 -17.67 10.95
C ILE A 272 30.73 -18.74 11.97
N ARG A 273 30.01 -19.77 11.52
CA ARG A 273 29.62 -20.91 12.37
C ARG A 273 30.85 -21.60 12.93
N ARG A 274 30.81 -21.99 14.21
CA ARG A 274 31.90 -22.76 14.83
C ARG A 274 31.97 -24.16 14.24
N ASP A 275 33.17 -24.62 13.92
CA ASP A 275 33.39 -26.01 13.51
C ASP A 275 32.91 -26.98 14.60
N GLY A 276 32.25 -28.07 14.17
CA GLY A 276 31.64 -29.04 15.07
C GLY A 276 30.26 -28.65 15.64
N VAL A 277 29.79 -27.40 15.49
CA VAL A 277 28.42 -27.02 15.89
C VAL A 277 27.45 -27.27 14.73
N PRO A 278 26.46 -28.19 14.86
CA PRO A 278 25.53 -28.51 13.78
C PRO A 278 24.55 -27.37 13.48
N LYS A 279 23.86 -27.48 12.34
CA LYS A 279 22.65 -26.71 12.03
C LYS A 279 21.44 -27.47 12.55
N ASP A 280 20.79 -26.95 13.59
CA ASP A 280 19.60 -27.57 14.18
C ASP A 280 18.33 -26.95 13.58
N PRO A 281 17.51 -27.69 12.80
CA PRO A 281 16.29 -27.17 12.19
C PRO A 281 15.11 -27.01 13.16
N HIS A 282 15.20 -27.53 14.38
CA HIS A 282 14.13 -27.48 15.38
C HIS A 282 14.53 -26.70 16.65
N GLY A 283 15.82 -26.58 16.91
CA GLY A 283 16.40 -25.80 18.01
C GLY A 283 16.18 -24.30 17.91
N HIS A 284 16.35 -23.63 19.05
CA HIS A 284 16.30 -22.18 19.17
C HIS A 284 17.67 -21.66 19.62
N LEU A 285 18.26 -20.75 18.84
CA LEU A 285 19.46 -20.03 19.23
C LEU A 285 19.05 -18.69 19.85
N ASP A 286 19.43 -18.46 21.11
CA ASP A 286 19.21 -17.18 21.78
C ASP A 286 19.91 -16.03 21.02
N PRO A 287 19.16 -15.05 20.47
CA PRO A 287 19.75 -13.91 19.77
C PRO A 287 20.52 -12.94 20.69
N ALA A 288 20.45 -13.09 22.02
CA ALA A 288 21.35 -12.42 22.96
C ALA A 288 22.70 -13.15 23.15
N ASN A 289 22.83 -14.41 22.72
CA ASN A 289 24.06 -15.20 22.79
C ASN A 289 24.43 -15.85 21.43
N PRO A 290 24.69 -15.06 20.37
CA PRO A 290 25.11 -15.60 19.06
C PRO A 290 26.39 -16.43 19.16
N LEU A 291 27.29 -16.10 20.10
CA LEU A 291 28.62 -16.70 20.20
C LEU A 291 28.62 -18.16 20.71
N ALA A 292 27.46 -18.69 21.10
CA ALA A 292 27.28 -20.12 21.36
C ALA A 292 27.42 -20.97 20.08
N ALA A 293 26.82 -20.53 18.97
CA ALA A 293 26.89 -21.23 17.67
C ALA A 293 27.93 -20.62 16.71
N PHE A 294 28.23 -19.33 16.87
CA PHE A 294 29.10 -18.57 15.98
C PHE A 294 30.39 -18.12 16.67
N ARG A 295 31.38 -17.74 15.86
CA ARG A 295 32.47 -16.85 16.24
C ARG A 295 32.41 -15.59 15.39
N GLU A 296 32.94 -14.50 15.91
CA GLU A 296 33.22 -13.32 15.09
C GLU A 296 34.33 -13.61 14.08
N ALA A 297 34.29 -12.89 12.96
CA ALA A 297 35.23 -13.02 11.84
C ALA A 297 35.54 -11.64 11.26
N THR A 298 36.66 -11.51 10.54
CA THR A 298 36.90 -10.30 9.75
C THR A 298 36.00 -10.30 8.51
N TRP A 299 35.75 -9.14 7.92
CA TRP A 299 35.06 -9.06 6.63
C TRP A 299 35.82 -9.79 5.51
N GLU A 300 37.15 -9.78 5.55
CA GLU A 300 37.97 -10.43 4.54
C GLU A 300 37.84 -11.96 4.64
N GLU A 301 37.92 -12.50 5.85
CA GLU A 301 37.73 -13.91 6.18
C GLU A 301 36.31 -14.40 5.86
N ALA A 302 35.28 -13.68 6.34
CA ALA A 302 33.89 -14.06 6.15
C ALA A 302 33.49 -14.06 4.66
N MET A 303 33.91 -13.03 3.92
CA MET A 303 33.68 -12.97 2.48
C MET A 303 34.49 -14.02 1.72
N ALA A 304 35.71 -14.36 2.14
CA ALA A 304 36.49 -15.46 1.55
C ALA A 304 35.82 -16.82 1.79
N ARG A 305 35.36 -17.10 3.04
CA ARG A 305 34.65 -18.33 3.40
C ARG A 305 33.35 -18.51 2.63
N ALA A 306 32.58 -17.43 2.46
CA ALA A 306 31.33 -17.41 1.70
C ALA A 306 31.57 -17.56 0.19
N SER A 307 32.31 -16.62 -0.43
CA SER A 307 32.53 -16.61 -1.88
C SER A 307 33.30 -17.84 -2.36
N GLY A 308 34.36 -18.26 -1.66
CA GLY A 308 35.15 -19.44 -2.02
C GLY A 308 34.33 -20.74 -1.97
N ALA A 309 33.39 -20.87 -1.03
CA ALA A 309 32.48 -22.01 -0.98
C ALA A 309 31.44 -21.97 -2.11
N LEU A 310 30.85 -20.80 -2.41
CA LEU A 310 29.90 -20.62 -3.52
C LEU A 310 30.58 -20.90 -4.88
N VAL A 311 31.77 -20.35 -5.12
CA VAL A 311 32.59 -20.63 -6.32
C VAL A 311 32.87 -22.12 -6.45
N ARG A 312 33.36 -22.77 -5.38
CA ARG A 312 33.65 -24.21 -5.41
C ARG A 312 32.41 -25.04 -5.76
N LEU A 313 31.27 -24.75 -5.13
CA LEU A 313 30.00 -25.46 -5.40
C LEU A 313 29.51 -25.26 -6.84
N ARG A 314 29.57 -24.02 -7.36
CA ARG A 314 29.25 -23.69 -8.77
C ARG A 314 30.13 -24.49 -9.73
N ASP A 315 31.42 -24.61 -9.43
CA ASP A 315 32.41 -25.18 -10.33
C ASP A 315 32.49 -26.72 -10.22
N THR A 316 32.07 -27.33 -9.10
CA THR A 316 31.99 -28.80 -8.94
C THR A 316 30.61 -29.41 -9.23
N HIS A 317 29.52 -28.67 -9.06
CA HIS A 317 28.14 -29.18 -9.26
C HIS A 317 27.34 -28.42 -10.34
N GLY A 318 27.94 -27.40 -10.96
CA GLY A 318 27.30 -26.57 -11.97
C GLY A 318 26.48 -25.41 -11.39
N PRO A 319 26.10 -24.44 -12.24
CA PRO A 319 25.43 -23.20 -11.81
C PRO A 319 24.03 -23.42 -11.21
N GLY A 320 23.39 -24.55 -11.52
CA GLY A 320 22.09 -24.93 -10.99
C GLY A 320 22.11 -25.33 -9.50
N ALA A 321 23.27 -25.69 -8.95
CA ALA A 321 23.43 -26.07 -7.55
C ALA A 321 23.45 -24.87 -6.58
N LEU A 322 23.34 -23.64 -7.10
CA LEU A 322 23.23 -22.40 -6.33
C LEU A 322 21.85 -21.74 -6.51
N ALA A 323 21.43 -21.00 -5.48
CA ALA A 323 20.27 -20.11 -5.51
C ALA A 323 20.50 -18.84 -4.68
N GLY A 324 19.70 -17.80 -4.94
CA GLY A 324 19.71 -16.57 -4.15
C GLY A 324 18.32 -16.02 -3.85
N PHE A 325 18.09 -15.57 -2.62
CA PHE A 325 16.87 -14.84 -2.24
C PHE A 325 17.22 -13.36 -1.99
N GLY A 326 16.63 -12.47 -2.80
CA GLY A 326 16.80 -11.02 -2.63
C GLY A 326 15.70 -10.40 -1.78
N SER A 327 15.94 -9.18 -1.28
CA SER A 327 14.99 -8.49 -0.38
C SER A 327 14.11 -7.46 -1.09
N ALA A 328 12.80 -7.47 -0.79
CA ALA A 328 11.92 -6.33 -1.06
C ALA A 328 11.85 -5.29 0.07
N LYS A 329 12.75 -5.39 1.06
CA LYS A 329 12.99 -4.36 2.09
C LYS A 329 14.14 -3.44 1.70
N GLY A 330 15.09 -3.99 0.93
CA GLY A 330 16.19 -3.27 0.28
C GLY A 330 15.74 -2.37 -0.87
N SER A 331 16.71 -1.64 -1.43
CA SER A 331 16.47 -0.68 -2.50
C SER A 331 16.38 -1.34 -3.88
N ASN A 332 15.93 -0.56 -4.86
CA ASN A 332 15.86 -0.96 -6.26
C ASN A 332 17.24 -1.36 -6.82
N GLU A 333 18.27 -0.61 -6.42
CA GLU A 333 19.66 -0.81 -6.83
C GLU A 333 20.23 -2.12 -6.25
N GLU A 334 19.92 -2.39 -4.98
CA GLU A 334 20.29 -3.64 -4.30
C GLU A 334 19.59 -4.85 -4.93
N ALA A 335 18.29 -4.73 -5.22
CA ALA A 335 17.53 -5.77 -5.93
C ALA A 335 18.10 -6.04 -7.33
N TYR A 336 18.42 -4.99 -8.08
CA TYR A 336 18.99 -5.08 -9.42
C TYR A 336 20.37 -5.72 -9.44
N LEU A 337 21.30 -5.32 -8.55
CA LEU A 337 22.60 -5.98 -8.46
C LEU A 337 22.50 -7.41 -7.93
N PHE A 338 21.58 -7.71 -7.01
CA PHE A 338 21.43 -9.07 -6.48
C PHE A 338 20.93 -10.06 -7.56
N GLN A 339 19.95 -9.68 -8.39
CA GLN A 339 19.56 -10.55 -9.52
C GLN A 339 20.66 -10.68 -10.58
N LYS A 340 21.45 -9.62 -10.80
CA LYS A 340 22.61 -9.64 -11.69
C LYS A 340 23.73 -10.55 -11.14
N LEU A 341 23.92 -10.58 -9.81
CA LEU A 341 24.90 -11.42 -9.12
C LEU A 341 24.61 -12.90 -9.33
N VAL A 342 23.36 -13.33 -9.11
CA VAL A 342 22.95 -14.72 -9.35
C VAL A 342 23.11 -15.07 -10.84
N ARG A 343 22.60 -14.23 -11.75
CA ARG A 343 22.62 -14.51 -13.19
C ARG A 343 23.99 -14.51 -13.84
N THR A 344 24.91 -13.65 -13.40
CA THR A 344 26.24 -13.52 -14.03
C THR A 344 27.36 -14.16 -13.22
N GLY A 345 27.21 -14.27 -11.90
CA GLY A 345 28.22 -14.81 -10.97
C GLY A 345 27.97 -16.25 -10.54
N PHE A 346 26.71 -16.63 -10.25
CA PHE A 346 26.35 -18.04 -10.09
C PHE A 346 26.11 -18.71 -11.45
N GLY A 347 25.57 -17.98 -12.43
CA GLY A 347 25.36 -18.45 -13.80
C GLY A 347 24.02 -19.16 -14.04
N SER A 348 23.04 -18.96 -13.16
CA SER A 348 21.70 -19.56 -13.26
C SER A 348 20.60 -18.52 -13.00
N ASN A 349 19.36 -18.89 -13.31
CA ASN A 349 18.18 -18.06 -13.05
C ASN A 349 17.50 -18.33 -11.69
N ASN A 350 18.14 -19.07 -10.77
CA ASN A 350 17.61 -19.42 -9.45
C ASN A 350 17.62 -18.21 -8.47
N VAL A 351 16.91 -17.14 -8.83
CA VAL A 351 16.73 -15.94 -8.01
C VAL A 351 15.26 -15.61 -7.83
N ASP A 352 14.83 -15.42 -6.59
CA ASP A 352 13.45 -15.09 -6.24
C ASP A 352 13.39 -14.18 -5.00
N HIS A 353 12.20 -13.70 -4.63
CA HIS A 353 11.98 -12.90 -3.42
C HIS A 353 10.53 -13.00 -2.92
N CYS A 354 10.17 -12.31 -1.84
CA CYS A 354 8.86 -12.44 -1.20
C CYS A 354 7.60 -12.17 -2.08
N THR A 355 7.70 -11.62 -3.30
CA THR A 355 6.58 -11.60 -4.26
C THR A 355 6.02 -12.99 -4.52
N ARG A 356 6.90 -14.00 -4.52
CA ARG A 356 6.58 -15.44 -4.56
C ARG A 356 5.59 -15.90 -3.50
N LEU A 357 5.70 -15.32 -2.31
CA LEU A 357 4.84 -15.60 -1.16
C LEU A 357 3.73 -14.55 -1.02
N CYS A 358 3.64 -13.59 -1.95
CA CYS A 358 2.77 -12.41 -1.84
C CYS A 358 1.82 -12.22 -3.04
N HIS A 359 2.28 -11.62 -4.14
CA HIS A 359 1.41 -11.22 -5.27
C HIS A 359 1.73 -11.89 -6.61
N ALA A 360 2.64 -12.85 -6.66
CA ALA A 360 2.96 -13.60 -7.88
C ALA A 360 1.74 -14.18 -8.64
N SER A 361 0.71 -14.73 -7.98
CA SER A 361 -0.53 -15.18 -8.66
C SER A 361 -1.32 -14.00 -9.28
N SER A 362 -1.34 -12.83 -8.62
CA SER A 362 -1.86 -11.59 -9.22
C SER A 362 -1.02 -11.15 -10.42
N VAL A 363 0.31 -11.21 -10.32
CA VAL A 363 1.24 -10.85 -11.41
C VAL A 363 1.07 -11.79 -12.61
N ALA A 364 0.91 -13.10 -12.39
CA ALA A 364 0.65 -14.07 -13.45
C ALA A 364 -0.67 -13.75 -14.20
N ALA A 365 -1.76 -13.49 -13.47
CA ALA A 365 -3.04 -13.12 -14.06
C ALA A 365 -2.99 -11.77 -14.80
N LEU A 366 -2.31 -10.76 -14.24
CA LEU A 366 -2.21 -9.43 -14.84
C LEU A 366 -1.29 -9.42 -16.08
N LEU A 367 -0.20 -10.18 -16.09
CA LEU A 367 0.63 -10.38 -17.27
C LEU A 367 -0.12 -11.13 -18.37
N GLU A 368 -0.89 -12.18 -18.03
CA GLU A 368 -1.71 -12.91 -19.00
C GLU A 368 -2.87 -12.07 -19.57
N GLY A 369 -3.57 -11.33 -18.70
CA GLY A 369 -4.80 -10.63 -19.04
C GLY A 369 -4.61 -9.21 -19.59
N ILE A 370 -3.64 -8.45 -19.07
CA ILE A 370 -3.40 -7.04 -19.47
C ILE A 370 -1.95 -6.73 -19.86
N GLY A 371 -1.04 -7.70 -19.85
CA GLY A 371 0.35 -7.54 -20.32
C GLY A 371 1.27 -6.77 -19.37
N SER A 372 0.86 -6.51 -18.13
CA SER A 372 1.66 -5.76 -17.14
C SER A 372 1.56 -6.40 -15.77
N GLY A 373 2.67 -6.44 -15.03
CA GLY A 373 2.69 -6.92 -13.65
C GLY A 373 2.27 -5.89 -12.60
N ALA A 374 2.00 -4.63 -12.99
CA ALA A 374 1.81 -3.49 -12.07
C ALA A 374 0.34 -3.04 -11.94
N VAL A 375 0.05 -2.17 -10.95
CA VAL A 375 -1.28 -1.59 -10.72
C VAL A 375 -1.67 -0.58 -11.81
N SER A 376 -2.96 -0.31 -12.04
CA SER A 376 -3.39 0.64 -13.10
C SER A 376 -3.47 2.11 -12.68
N ASN A 377 -3.69 2.38 -11.40
CA ASN A 377 -4.02 3.69 -10.81
C ASN A 377 -3.35 3.81 -9.43
N PRO A 378 -3.16 5.01 -8.85
CA PRO A 378 -2.73 5.14 -7.46
C PRO A 378 -3.87 4.81 -6.49
N VAL A 379 -3.58 4.35 -5.27
CA VAL A 379 -4.60 4.07 -4.21
C VAL A 379 -5.54 5.26 -4.01
N MET A 380 -5.03 6.49 -4.11
CA MET A 380 -5.78 7.71 -3.80
C MET A 380 -6.95 7.98 -4.76
N ASP A 381 -6.99 7.35 -5.93
CA ASP A 381 -8.08 7.48 -6.91
C ASP A 381 -9.44 7.00 -6.36
N VAL A 382 -9.47 6.26 -5.25
CA VAL A 382 -10.72 5.96 -4.50
C VAL A 382 -11.51 7.22 -4.14
N LEU A 383 -10.85 8.39 -4.01
CA LEU A 383 -11.50 9.67 -3.74
C LEU A 383 -12.37 10.19 -4.90
N GLU A 384 -12.17 9.65 -6.11
CA GLU A 384 -12.86 10.01 -7.35
C GLU A 384 -13.80 8.87 -7.85
N ALA A 385 -13.80 7.71 -7.17
CA ALA A 385 -14.67 6.57 -7.48
C ALA A 385 -16.06 6.73 -6.86
N GLU A 386 -17.11 6.19 -7.50
CA GLU A 386 -18.44 6.08 -6.88
C GLU A 386 -18.60 4.74 -6.14
N VAL A 387 -17.86 3.72 -6.55
CA VAL A 387 -17.88 2.36 -6.00
C VAL A 387 -16.45 1.85 -5.81
N VAL A 388 -16.16 1.26 -4.66
CA VAL A 388 -14.90 0.57 -4.39
C VAL A 388 -15.22 -0.87 -3.99
N LEU A 389 -14.74 -1.84 -4.76
CA LEU A 389 -14.72 -3.25 -4.37
C LEU A 389 -13.39 -3.54 -3.70
N LEU A 390 -13.38 -3.75 -2.40
CA LEU A 390 -12.23 -4.17 -1.62
C LEU A 390 -12.40 -5.65 -1.25
N ILE A 391 -11.53 -6.53 -1.78
CA ILE A 391 -11.68 -7.98 -1.62
C ILE A 391 -10.41 -8.68 -1.11
N GLY A 392 -10.58 -9.58 -0.13
CA GLY A 392 -9.50 -10.37 0.48
C GLY A 392 -8.39 -9.50 1.09
N ALA A 393 -8.75 -8.39 1.72
CA ALA A 393 -7.85 -7.30 2.06
C ALA A 393 -8.29 -6.52 3.31
N ASN A 394 -7.38 -6.44 4.28
CA ASN A 394 -7.54 -5.65 5.51
C ASN A 394 -6.56 -4.46 5.53
N PRO A 395 -6.86 -3.33 4.85
CA PRO A 395 -5.95 -2.20 4.73
C PRO A 395 -5.83 -1.39 6.03
N VAL A 396 -6.81 -1.42 6.96
CA VAL A 396 -6.67 -0.69 8.24
C VAL A 396 -5.50 -1.21 9.08
N VAL A 397 -5.12 -2.48 8.88
CA VAL A 397 -3.96 -3.15 9.48
C VAL A 397 -2.72 -3.08 8.57
N ASN A 398 -2.89 -3.50 7.30
CA ASN A 398 -1.78 -3.73 6.38
C ASN A 398 -1.22 -2.42 5.77
N HIS A 399 -2.12 -1.47 5.47
CA HIS A 399 -1.84 -0.27 4.68
C HIS A 399 -2.62 0.93 5.25
N PRO A 400 -2.40 1.37 6.52
CA PRO A 400 -3.43 2.14 7.22
C PRO A 400 -3.74 3.51 6.60
N VAL A 401 -2.75 4.12 5.92
CA VAL A 401 -2.95 5.36 5.15
C VAL A 401 -3.81 5.13 3.89
N ALA A 402 -3.73 3.97 3.24
CA ALA A 402 -4.66 3.56 2.18
C ALA A 402 -6.09 3.43 2.71
N ALA A 403 -6.27 2.81 3.88
CA ALA A 403 -7.58 2.75 4.53
C ALA A 403 -8.12 4.15 4.87
N THR A 404 -7.28 5.09 5.28
CA THR A 404 -7.67 6.49 5.47
C THR A 404 -8.19 7.12 4.16
N TRP A 405 -7.59 6.84 3.00
CA TRP A 405 -8.15 7.29 1.72
C TRP A 405 -9.52 6.68 1.42
N ILE A 406 -9.71 5.37 1.67
CA ILE A 406 -11.01 4.70 1.50
C ILE A 406 -12.07 5.28 2.44
N LYS A 407 -11.76 5.48 3.73
CA LYS A 407 -12.69 6.10 4.70
C LYS A 407 -13.04 7.54 4.33
N ASN A 408 -12.08 8.29 3.79
CA ASN A 408 -12.32 9.65 3.27
C ASN A 408 -13.19 9.65 2.01
N ALA A 409 -13.08 8.64 1.15
CA ALA A 409 -13.97 8.43 0.00
C ALA A 409 -15.41 8.09 0.45
N VAL A 410 -15.57 7.17 1.41
CA VAL A 410 -16.88 6.82 1.98
C VAL A 410 -17.56 8.03 2.62
N LYS A 411 -16.83 8.86 3.39
CA LYS A 411 -17.37 10.12 3.96
C LYS A 411 -17.79 11.15 2.90
N ARG A 412 -17.43 10.98 1.62
CA ARG A 412 -17.90 11.80 0.48
C ARG A 412 -19.08 11.18 -0.28
N GLY A 413 -19.50 9.95 0.06
CA GLY A 413 -20.61 9.24 -0.58
C GLY A 413 -20.20 8.01 -1.43
N THR A 414 -18.91 7.65 -1.46
CA THR A 414 -18.43 6.47 -2.18
C THR A 414 -18.97 5.19 -1.55
N LYS A 415 -19.52 4.28 -2.36
CA LYS A 415 -20.01 2.98 -1.92
C LYS A 415 -18.86 1.98 -1.79
N LEU A 416 -18.45 1.69 -0.55
CA LEU A 416 -17.53 0.60 -0.28
C LEU A 416 -18.27 -0.75 -0.24
N ILE A 417 -17.87 -1.68 -1.10
CA ILE A 417 -18.18 -3.11 -0.98
C ILE A 417 -16.94 -3.75 -0.35
N LEU A 418 -17.07 -4.27 0.87
CA LEU A 418 -16.04 -5.05 1.53
C LEU A 418 -16.37 -6.54 1.40
N ALA A 419 -15.55 -7.31 0.70
CA ALA A 419 -15.70 -8.75 0.55
C ALA A 419 -14.51 -9.46 1.22
N ASP A 420 -14.72 -10.04 2.38
CA ASP A 420 -13.69 -10.77 3.13
C ASP A 420 -14.39 -11.73 4.09
N PRO A 421 -13.91 -12.98 4.30
CA PRO A 421 -14.49 -13.86 5.30
C PRO A 421 -14.37 -13.28 6.72
N ARG A 422 -13.35 -12.46 7.01
CA ARG A 422 -13.18 -11.82 8.32
C ARG A 422 -13.64 -10.36 8.28
N ARG A 423 -14.55 -10.01 9.19
CA ARG A 423 -15.13 -8.66 9.30
C ARG A 423 -14.12 -7.69 9.91
N SER A 424 -13.28 -7.10 9.05
CA SER A 424 -12.36 -6.03 9.47
C SER A 424 -13.11 -4.77 9.92
N GLU A 425 -12.44 -3.90 10.67
CA GLU A 425 -13.02 -2.64 11.16
C GLU A 425 -13.54 -1.70 10.06
N LEU A 426 -13.04 -1.86 8.84
CA LEU A 426 -13.54 -1.10 7.70
C LEU A 426 -15.00 -1.46 7.33
N ALA A 427 -15.53 -2.59 7.84
CA ALA A 427 -16.94 -2.95 7.71
C ALA A 427 -17.89 -1.92 8.35
N ARG A 428 -17.44 -1.13 9.34
CA ARG A 428 -18.22 0.01 9.90
C ARG A 428 -18.48 1.11 8.85
N HIS A 429 -17.74 1.10 7.73
CA HIS A 429 -17.82 2.06 6.64
C HIS A 429 -18.31 1.42 5.32
N ALA A 430 -18.66 0.14 5.32
CA ALA A 430 -19.12 -0.55 4.12
C ALA A 430 -20.59 -0.23 3.82
N TRP A 431 -20.92 -0.06 2.53
CA TRP A 431 -22.30 -0.07 2.03
C TRP A 431 -22.85 -1.51 2.00
N HIS A 432 -22.01 -2.47 1.59
CA HIS A 432 -22.25 -3.91 1.74
C HIS A 432 -20.99 -4.58 2.28
N TYR A 433 -21.16 -5.40 3.32
CA TYR A 433 -20.13 -6.35 3.79
C TYR A 433 -20.53 -7.77 3.37
N LEU A 434 -19.71 -8.39 2.53
CA LEU A 434 -19.94 -9.72 1.97
C LEU A 434 -19.04 -10.72 2.69
N GLN A 435 -19.57 -11.31 3.77
CA GLN A 435 -18.92 -12.38 4.51
C GLN A 435 -19.07 -13.71 3.77
N PHE A 436 -18.37 -13.86 2.65
CA PHE A 436 -18.39 -15.10 1.89
C PHE A 436 -17.58 -16.18 2.63
N ARG A 437 -17.92 -17.46 2.42
CA ARG A 437 -17.17 -18.58 3.00
C ARG A 437 -15.78 -18.61 2.38
N ALA A 438 -14.72 -18.68 3.20
CA ALA A 438 -13.35 -18.79 2.67
C ALA A 438 -13.24 -19.93 1.63
N ASP A 439 -12.39 -19.75 0.60
CA ASP A 439 -12.26 -20.67 -0.54
C ASP A 439 -13.49 -20.68 -1.49
N THR A 440 -14.23 -19.57 -1.62
CA THR A 440 -15.38 -19.44 -2.54
C THR A 440 -15.40 -18.17 -3.40
N ASP A 441 -14.29 -17.42 -3.39
CA ASP A 441 -14.09 -16.16 -4.11
C ASP A 441 -14.50 -16.25 -5.59
N VAL A 442 -14.06 -17.30 -6.31
CA VAL A 442 -14.44 -17.56 -7.71
C VAL A 442 -15.95 -17.68 -7.89
N ALA A 443 -16.67 -18.33 -6.96
CA ALA A 443 -18.12 -18.49 -7.05
C ALA A 443 -18.85 -17.16 -6.92
N LEU A 444 -18.43 -16.29 -5.98
CA LEU A 444 -18.97 -14.95 -5.82
C LEU A 444 -18.69 -14.07 -7.06
N LEU A 445 -17.44 -14.07 -7.55
CA LEU A 445 -17.03 -13.21 -8.66
C LEU A 445 -17.64 -13.66 -10.01
N ASN A 446 -17.69 -14.97 -10.29
CA ASN A 446 -18.40 -15.48 -11.47
C ASN A 446 -19.90 -15.20 -11.39
N ALA A 447 -20.53 -15.22 -10.20
CA ALA A 447 -21.94 -14.86 -10.04
C ALA A 447 -22.21 -13.36 -10.25
N MET A 448 -21.29 -12.48 -9.84
CA MET A 448 -21.36 -11.06 -10.20
C MET A 448 -21.26 -10.86 -11.72
N MET A 449 -20.33 -11.56 -12.38
CA MET A 449 -20.20 -11.49 -13.84
C MET A 449 -21.39 -12.12 -14.58
N HIS A 450 -22.00 -13.18 -14.04
CA HIS A 450 -23.25 -13.75 -14.56
C HIS A 450 -24.36 -12.70 -14.58
N ALA A 451 -24.63 -12.05 -13.44
CA ALA A 451 -25.66 -11.02 -13.36
C ALA A 451 -25.41 -9.86 -14.36
N ILE A 452 -24.16 -9.46 -14.55
CA ILE A 452 -23.77 -8.41 -15.52
C ILE A 452 -24.02 -8.84 -16.97
N VAL A 453 -23.76 -10.11 -17.31
CA VAL A 453 -23.99 -10.65 -18.66
C VAL A 453 -25.48 -10.89 -18.92
N GLU A 454 -26.20 -11.51 -17.97
CA GLU A 454 -27.62 -11.84 -18.04
C GLU A 454 -28.49 -10.57 -18.13
N GLU A 455 -28.24 -9.59 -17.27
CA GLU A 455 -29.01 -8.33 -17.22
C GLU A 455 -28.55 -7.30 -18.27
N GLY A 456 -27.58 -7.67 -19.12
CA GLY A 456 -27.15 -6.87 -20.27
C GLY A 456 -26.29 -5.65 -19.92
N LEU A 457 -25.68 -5.62 -18.73
CA LEU A 457 -24.93 -4.49 -18.16
C LEU A 457 -23.45 -4.41 -18.62
N VAL A 458 -23.05 -5.24 -19.59
CA VAL A 458 -21.71 -5.24 -20.20
C VAL A 458 -21.49 -3.98 -21.04
N ASP A 459 -20.34 -3.31 -20.88
CA ASP A 459 -19.90 -2.26 -21.81
C ASP A 459 -19.47 -2.90 -23.14
N ARG A 460 -20.44 -3.08 -24.04
CA ARG A 460 -20.22 -3.69 -25.36
C ARG A 460 -19.25 -2.88 -26.24
N ALA A 461 -19.13 -1.56 -26.03
CA ALA A 461 -18.24 -0.71 -26.80
C ALA A 461 -16.79 -0.89 -26.34
N PHE A 462 -16.55 -0.89 -25.02
CA PHE A 462 -15.24 -1.21 -24.44
C PHE A 462 -14.84 -2.65 -24.77
N VAL A 463 -15.72 -3.64 -24.56
CA VAL A 463 -15.42 -5.05 -24.83
C VAL A 463 -15.00 -5.26 -26.28
N ALA A 464 -15.77 -4.78 -27.26
CA ALA A 464 -15.45 -4.95 -28.68
C ALA A 464 -14.14 -4.27 -29.10
N SER A 465 -13.84 -3.07 -28.57
CA SER A 465 -12.68 -2.28 -28.98
C SER A 465 -11.40 -2.59 -28.18
N ARG A 466 -11.50 -2.88 -26.89
CA ARG A 466 -10.38 -2.97 -25.94
C ARG A 466 -10.11 -4.40 -25.41
N THR A 467 -10.98 -5.40 -25.67
CA THR A 467 -10.83 -6.77 -25.13
C THR A 467 -10.91 -7.90 -26.18
N SER A 468 -10.65 -9.12 -25.73
CA SER A 468 -10.75 -10.40 -26.47
C SER A 468 -11.10 -11.52 -25.48
N GLY A 469 -11.76 -12.60 -25.93
CA GLY A 469 -12.19 -13.71 -25.04
C GLY A 469 -13.57 -13.55 -24.39
N TYR A 470 -14.44 -12.68 -24.93
CA TYR A 470 -15.75 -12.38 -24.32
C TYR A 470 -16.74 -13.53 -24.40
N ASP A 471 -16.83 -14.22 -25.54
CA ASP A 471 -17.82 -15.29 -25.74
C ASP A 471 -17.51 -16.50 -24.86
N GLU A 472 -16.22 -16.75 -24.60
CA GLU A 472 -15.72 -17.75 -23.67
C GLU A 472 -16.07 -17.41 -22.21
N ILE A 473 -15.94 -16.14 -21.80
CA ILE A 473 -16.43 -15.68 -20.49
C ILE A 473 -17.94 -15.82 -20.39
N ALA A 474 -18.70 -15.33 -21.37
CA ALA A 474 -20.17 -15.37 -21.36
C ALA A 474 -20.69 -16.80 -21.27
N LYS A 475 -20.06 -17.73 -21.99
CA LYS A 475 -20.35 -19.18 -21.91
C LYS A 475 -19.97 -19.78 -20.55
N ASN A 476 -18.84 -19.37 -19.95
CA ASN A 476 -18.41 -19.86 -18.64
C ASN A 476 -19.35 -19.40 -17.52
N VAL A 477 -19.59 -18.08 -17.40
CA VAL A 477 -20.37 -17.52 -16.29
C VAL A 477 -21.83 -17.95 -16.32
N ALA A 478 -22.36 -18.41 -17.46
CA ALA A 478 -23.71 -18.98 -17.56
C ALA A 478 -24.00 -20.12 -16.56
N ALA A 479 -22.97 -20.89 -16.14
CA ALA A 479 -23.11 -21.93 -15.12
C ALA A 479 -23.17 -21.41 -13.66
N PHE A 480 -22.87 -20.12 -13.44
CA PHE A 480 -22.69 -19.50 -12.13
C PHE A 480 -23.78 -18.48 -11.83
N SER A 481 -25.06 -18.85 -11.94
CA SER A 481 -26.14 -17.93 -11.56
C SER A 481 -26.02 -17.52 -10.08
N PRO A 482 -26.35 -16.28 -9.70
CA PRO A 482 -26.41 -15.85 -8.30
C PRO A 482 -27.22 -16.80 -7.41
N GLU A 483 -28.30 -17.34 -7.95
CA GLU A 483 -29.19 -18.30 -7.29
C GLU A 483 -28.50 -19.66 -7.04
N ALA A 484 -27.71 -20.17 -7.99
CA ALA A 484 -26.94 -21.41 -7.80
C ALA A 484 -25.69 -21.22 -6.92
N MET A 485 -25.08 -20.03 -6.94
CA MET A 485 -23.83 -19.77 -6.20
C MET A 485 -24.07 -19.27 -4.77
N ALA A 486 -25.28 -18.82 -4.41
CA ALA A 486 -25.59 -18.34 -3.06
C ALA A 486 -25.31 -19.40 -1.98
N ASP A 487 -25.73 -20.65 -2.19
CA ASP A 487 -25.45 -21.75 -1.27
C ASP A 487 -24.00 -22.23 -1.30
N VAL A 488 -23.20 -21.82 -2.29
CA VAL A 488 -21.75 -22.08 -2.35
C VAL A 488 -21.00 -21.02 -1.53
N CYS A 489 -21.12 -19.74 -1.91
CA CYS A 489 -20.35 -18.66 -1.29
C CYS A 489 -20.96 -18.11 0.02
N GLY A 490 -22.22 -18.40 0.31
CA GLY A 490 -22.93 -17.91 1.51
C GLY A 490 -23.49 -16.49 1.37
N ILE A 491 -23.44 -15.88 0.19
CA ILE A 491 -24.00 -14.54 -0.07
C ILE A 491 -25.37 -14.67 -0.76
N PRO A 492 -26.44 -14.02 -0.26
CA PRO A 492 -27.75 -14.08 -0.90
C PRO A 492 -27.74 -13.60 -2.35
N ALA A 493 -28.38 -14.34 -3.26
CA ALA A 493 -28.44 -14.05 -4.69
C ALA A 493 -28.88 -12.61 -5.02
N ALA A 494 -29.86 -12.08 -4.27
CA ALA A 494 -30.32 -10.70 -4.40
C ALA A 494 -29.21 -9.67 -4.12
N THR A 495 -28.38 -9.91 -3.09
CA THR A 495 -27.23 -9.07 -2.74
C THR A 495 -26.12 -9.15 -3.79
N ILE A 496 -25.84 -10.35 -4.33
CA ILE A 496 -24.89 -10.52 -5.44
C ILE A 496 -25.35 -9.66 -6.64
N ARG A 497 -26.63 -9.75 -7.03
CA ARG A 497 -27.20 -8.95 -8.13
C ARG A 497 -27.18 -7.44 -7.83
N GLU A 498 -27.52 -7.01 -6.63
CA GLU A 498 -27.46 -5.59 -6.22
C GLU A 498 -26.04 -5.00 -6.32
N VAL A 499 -25.05 -5.73 -5.82
CA VAL A 499 -23.64 -5.34 -5.84
C VAL A 499 -23.09 -5.34 -7.27
N ALA A 500 -23.41 -6.36 -8.07
CA ALA A 500 -23.00 -6.47 -9.46
C ALA A 500 -23.56 -5.31 -10.33
N ARG A 501 -24.85 -4.99 -10.16
CA ARG A 501 -25.49 -3.83 -10.79
C ARG A 501 -24.76 -2.54 -10.43
N ALA A 502 -24.56 -2.28 -9.14
CA ALA A 502 -23.93 -1.05 -8.67
C ALA A 502 -22.50 -0.88 -9.21
N PHE A 503 -21.71 -1.95 -9.27
CA PHE A 503 -20.36 -1.93 -9.83
C PHE A 503 -20.37 -1.64 -11.35
N ALA A 504 -21.30 -2.26 -12.09
CA ALA A 504 -21.39 -2.13 -13.55
C ALA A 504 -21.97 -0.79 -14.04
N THR A 505 -22.98 -0.24 -13.35
CA THR A 505 -23.65 1.01 -13.78
C THR A 505 -22.99 2.29 -13.25
N SER A 506 -21.93 2.17 -12.45
CA SER A 506 -21.18 3.29 -11.87
C SER A 506 -20.34 4.03 -12.91
N ARG A 507 -20.21 5.36 -12.77
CA ARG A 507 -19.32 6.19 -13.60
C ARG A 507 -17.84 5.90 -13.34
N GLY A 508 -17.51 5.37 -12.16
CA GLY A 508 -16.16 4.94 -11.80
C GLY A 508 -16.17 3.92 -10.67
N SER A 509 -15.75 2.69 -10.97
CA SER A 509 -15.58 1.61 -10.01
C SER A 509 -14.13 1.14 -9.94
N MET A 510 -13.57 1.05 -8.73
CA MET A 510 -12.19 0.62 -8.51
C MET A 510 -12.16 -0.71 -7.74
N ILE A 511 -11.32 -1.66 -8.19
CA ILE A 511 -11.07 -2.92 -7.48
C ILE A 511 -9.74 -2.83 -6.74
N LEU A 512 -9.80 -2.97 -5.42
CA LEU A 512 -8.66 -3.10 -4.52
C LEU A 512 -8.63 -4.55 -4.00
N TRP A 513 -7.47 -5.21 -4.01
CA TRP A 513 -7.36 -6.54 -3.42
C TRP A 513 -6.04 -6.82 -2.73
N GLY A 514 -6.01 -7.90 -1.96
CA GLY A 514 -4.88 -8.28 -1.13
C GLY A 514 -4.66 -9.79 -1.09
N MET A 515 -4.29 -10.26 0.10
CA MET A 515 -3.75 -11.59 0.32
C MET A 515 -4.79 -12.71 0.27
N GLY A 516 -6.05 -12.43 0.59
CA GLY A 516 -7.17 -13.37 0.47
C GLY A 516 -7.49 -13.74 -0.98
N ILE A 517 -7.03 -12.97 -1.96
CA ILE A 517 -7.14 -13.32 -3.38
C ILE A 517 -5.95 -14.17 -3.84
N SER A 518 -4.73 -13.83 -3.43
CA SER A 518 -3.51 -14.40 -4.02
C SER A 518 -2.97 -15.67 -3.34
N GLN A 519 -3.23 -15.89 -2.05
CA GLN A 519 -2.65 -17.00 -1.26
C GLN A 519 -3.57 -18.24 -1.16
N HIS A 520 -4.04 -18.69 -2.31
CA HIS A 520 -4.85 -19.90 -2.52
C HIS A 520 -4.34 -20.67 -3.75
N ILE A 521 -4.59 -21.98 -3.85
CA ILE A 521 -4.19 -22.75 -5.06
C ILE A 521 -4.93 -22.29 -6.33
N HIS A 522 -5.99 -21.51 -6.20
CA HIS A 522 -6.75 -20.90 -7.30
C HIS A 522 -6.58 -19.37 -7.35
N GLY A 523 -5.52 -18.82 -6.73
CA GLY A 523 -5.33 -17.37 -6.57
C GLY A 523 -5.13 -16.60 -7.89
N THR A 524 -4.57 -17.24 -8.92
CA THR A 524 -4.53 -16.70 -10.28
C THR A 524 -5.91 -16.66 -10.92
N ASP A 525 -6.80 -17.62 -10.64
CA ASP A 525 -8.19 -17.63 -11.12
C ASP A 525 -9.05 -16.57 -10.42
N ASN A 526 -8.84 -16.32 -9.12
CA ASN A 526 -9.42 -15.18 -8.42
C ASN A 526 -9.03 -13.85 -9.10
N ALA A 527 -7.74 -13.67 -9.40
CA ALA A 527 -7.26 -12.47 -10.09
C ALA A 527 -7.76 -12.36 -11.54
N ARG A 528 -7.89 -13.47 -12.28
CA ARG A 528 -8.55 -13.51 -13.61
C ARG A 528 -10.01 -13.04 -13.54
N CYS A 529 -10.76 -13.47 -12.52
CA CYS A 529 -12.13 -13.00 -12.30
C CYS A 529 -12.21 -11.48 -12.05
N LEU A 530 -11.31 -10.92 -11.24
CA LEU A 530 -11.26 -9.46 -10.99
C LEU A 530 -10.91 -8.66 -12.25
N ILE A 531 -9.96 -9.14 -13.05
CA ILE A 531 -9.61 -8.55 -14.36
C ILE A 531 -10.84 -8.59 -15.28
N ALA A 532 -11.49 -9.76 -15.40
CA ALA A 532 -12.65 -9.93 -16.27
C ALA A 532 -13.82 -9.03 -15.83
N LEU A 533 -14.13 -8.95 -14.53
CA LEU A 533 -15.16 -8.07 -13.99
C LEU A 533 -14.93 -6.60 -14.34
N ALA A 534 -13.70 -6.09 -14.17
CA ALA A 534 -13.35 -4.73 -14.55
C ALA A 534 -13.41 -4.50 -16.07
N MET A 535 -13.00 -5.48 -16.88
CA MET A 535 -13.01 -5.34 -18.35
C MET A 535 -14.42 -5.41 -18.94
N LEU A 536 -15.30 -6.29 -18.43
CA LEU A 536 -16.71 -6.41 -18.85
C LEU A 536 -17.49 -5.11 -18.65
N THR A 537 -17.09 -4.30 -17.68
CA THR A 537 -17.74 -3.04 -17.29
C THR A 537 -16.96 -1.79 -17.71
N GLY A 538 -15.85 -1.97 -18.44
CA GLY A 538 -15.00 -0.86 -18.91
C GLY A 538 -14.34 -0.05 -17.78
N GLN A 539 -14.22 -0.59 -16.56
CA GLN A 539 -13.77 0.11 -15.36
C GLN A 539 -12.23 0.13 -15.23
N ILE A 540 -11.54 0.69 -16.22
CA ILE A 540 -10.08 0.90 -16.21
C ILE A 540 -9.68 2.10 -17.10
N GLY A 541 -8.43 2.57 -16.95
CA GLY A 541 -7.84 3.60 -17.82
C GLY A 541 -8.33 5.02 -17.54
N ARG A 542 -8.97 5.25 -16.39
CA ARG A 542 -9.50 6.55 -15.95
C ARG A 542 -9.26 6.75 -14.45
N PRO A 543 -9.15 8.00 -13.94
CA PRO A 543 -9.25 8.27 -12.50
C PRO A 543 -10.55 7.69 -11.92
N GLY A 544 -10.53 7.25 -10.67
CA GLY A 544 -11.69 6.62 -10.01
C GLY A 544 -12.06 5.23 -10.55
N THR A 545 -11.16 4.57 -11.29
CA THR A 545 -11.37 3.22 -11.84
C THR A 545 -10.15 2.31 -11.63
N GLY A 546 -10.26 1.04 -12.03
CA GLY A 546 -9.09 0.21 -12.30
C GLY A 546 -8.81 -0.91 -11.30
N LEU A 547 -7.59 -1.43 -11.38
CA LEU A 547 -7.13 -2.65 -10.73
C LEU A 547 -5.91 -2.37 -9.85
N HIS A 548 -6.04 -2.65 -8.54
CA HIS A 548 -5.01 -2.36 -7.55
C HIS A 548 -4.77 -3.53 -6.55
N PRO A 549 -3.80 -4.42 -6.83
CA PRO A 549 -3.25 -5.31 -5.81
C PRO A 549 -2.42 -4.50 -4.80
N LEU A 550 -2.91 -4.38 -3.56
CA LEU A 550 -2.31 -3.62 -2.46
C LEU A 550 -1.00 -4.26 -1.97
N ARG A 551 0.12 -3.87 -2.60
CA ARG A 551 1.42 -4.53 -2.43
C ARG A 551 1.96 -4.49 -0.99
N GLY A 552 2.47 -5.63 -0.52
CA GLY A 552 2.83 -5.87 0.89
C GLY A 552 3.99 -5.05 1.44
N GLN A 553 5.23 -5.47 1.19
CA GLN A 553 6.45 -4.79 1.68
C GLN A 553 6.69 -3.45 0.95
N ASN A 554 7.49 -2.56 1.54
CA ASN A 554 7.78 -1.21 1.03
C ASN A 554 8.27 -1.18 -0.42
N ASN A 555 9.10 -2.13 -0.85
CA ASN A 555 9.70 -2.14 -2.19
C ASN A 555 9.40 -3.40 -3.02
N VAL A 556 8.32 -4.11 -2.72
CA VAL A 556 7.98 -5.37 -3.43
C VAL A 556 7.57 -5.15 -4.89
N GLN A 557 7.18 -3.93 -5.26
CA GLN A 557 7.00 -3.53 -6.66
C GLN A 557 8.38 -3.35 -7.32
N GLY A 558 9.26 -2.52 -6.77
CA GLY A 558 10.59 -2.25 -7.35
C GLY A 558 11.51 -3.46 -7.42
N ALA A 559 11.48 -4.34 -6.41
CA ALA A 559 12.18 -5.63 -6.44
C ALA A 559 11.72 -6.53 -7.59
N SER A 560 10.41 -6.54 -7.89
CA SER A 560 9.83 -7.26 -9.03
C SER A 560 10.22 -6.61 -10.36
N ASP A 561 10.14 -5.28 -10.44
CA ASP A 561 10.45 -4.50 -11.64
C ASP A 561 11.94 -4.60 -12.01
N ALA A 562 12.82 -4.66 -11.00
CA ALA A 562 14.26 -4.88 -11.14
C ALA A 562 14.64 -6.35 -11.46
N GLY A 563 13.67 -7.28 -11.51
CA GLY A 563 13.90 -8.65 -11.98
C GLY A 563 14.33 -9.68 -10.92
N LEU A 564 14.02 -9.50 -9.62
CA LEU A 564 14.16 -10.58 -8.61
C LEU A 564 13.12 -11.70 -8.77
N ILE A 565 12.88 -12.16 -10.00
CA ILE A 565 11.87 -13.15 -10.36
C ILE A 565 12.55 -14.18 -11.27
N PRO A 566 12.45 -15.50 -11.00
CA PRO A 566 13.35 -16.49 -11.62
C PRO A 566 13.07 -16.70 -13.12
N MET A 567 11.88 -16.34 -13.61
CA MET A 567 11.54 -16.34 -15.03
C MET A 567 11.66 -14.98 -15.72
N MET A 568 12.05 -13.90 -15.04
CA MET A 568 12.09 -12.53 -15.60
C MET A 568 13.41 -11.79 -15.35
N PHE A 569 13.96 -11.20 -16.40
CA PHE A 569 14.84 -10.03 -16.35
C PHE A 569 14.03 -8.76 -15.95
N PRO A 570 14.70 -7.60 -15.68
CA PRO A 570 14.03 -6.33 -15.44
C PRO A 570 12.93 -5.96 -16.47
N ASP A 571 11.98 -5.11 -16.06
CA ASP A 571 10.76 -4.76 -16.81
C ASP A 571 9.92 -6.00 -17.24
N TYR A 572 9.88 -7.03 -16.39
CA TYR A 572 9.15 -8.30 -16.59
C TYR A 572 9.46 -9.01 -17.92
N ARG A 573 10.67 -8.81 -18.46
CA ARG A 573 11.11 -9.44 -19.72
C ARG A 573 11.50 -10.89 -19.46
N ARG A 574 10.76 -11.86 -20.00
CA ARG A 574 11.05 -13.29 -19.78
C ARG A 574 12.48 -13.69 -20.19
N VAL A 575 13.11 -14.58 -19.43
CA VAL A 575 14.48 -15.07 -19.70
C VAL A 575 14.58 -15.94 -20.97
N ASP A 576 13.46 -16.56 -21.36
CA ASP A 576 13.34 -17.35 -22.59
C ASP A 576 12.94 -16.52 -23.83
N ASN A 577 12.66 -15.22 -23.69
CA ASN A 577 12.34 -14.35 -24.83
C ASN A 577 13.60 -14.06 -25.67
N ALA A 578 13.53 -14.42 -26.96
CA ALA A 578 14.62 -14.33 -27.91
C ALA A 578 15.17 -12.91 -28.13
N ASP A 579 14.37 -11.86 -27.93
CA ASP A 579 14.80 -10.46 -28.08
C ASP A 579 15.42 -9.91 -26.79
N ALA A 580 14.91 -10.33 -25.63
CA ALA A 580 15.34 -9.83 -24.33
C ALA A 580 16.72 -10.35 -23.93
N ARG A 581 16.96 -11.67 -24.07
CA ARG A 581 18.22 -12.26 -23.58
C ARG A 581 19.46 -11.65 -24.26
N PRO A 582 19.55 -11.52 -25.60
CA PRO A 582 20.72 -10.91 -26.25
C PRO A 582 20.95 -9.45 -25.84
N ARG A 583 19.87 -8.68 -25.53
CA ARG A 583 20.00 -7.31 -25.00
C ARG A 583 20.65 -7.31 -23.61
N PHE A 584 20.27 -8.23 -22.72
CA PHE A 584 20.88 -8.33 -21.39
C PHE A 584 22.29 -8.93 -21.44
N GLU A 585 22.55 -9.88 -22.33
CA GLU A 585 23.89 -10.43 -22.58
C GLU A 585 24.86 -9.34 -23.06
N ALA A 586 24.40 -8.47 -23.99
CA ALA A 586 25.16 -7.31 -24.45
C ALA A 586 25.33 -6.20 -23.39
N LEU A 587 24.31 -5.95 -22.57
CA LEU A 587 24.36 -4.94 -21.49
C LEU A 587 25.29 -5.36 -20.34
N TRP A 588 25.44 -6.65 -20.09
CA TRP A 588 26.22 -7.19 -18.95
C TRP A 588 27.54 -7.88 -19.35
N GLY A 589 27.84 -8.01 -20.64
CA GLY A 589 29.10 -8.60 -21.14
C GLY A 589 29.25 -10.10 -20.82
N LYS A 590 28.13 -10.82 -20.67
CA LYS A 590 28.09 -12.21 -20.16
C LYS A 590 26.98 -12.98 -20.85
N ALA A 591 27.23 -14.23 -21.25
CA ALA A 591 26.17 -15.15 -21.68
C ALA A 591 25.23 -15.47 -20.50
N LEU A 592 23.95 -15.68 -20.77
CA LEU A 592 22.91 -15.86 -19.74
C LEU A 592 22.12 -17.16 -19.96
N ASP A 593 21.70 -17.78 -18.86
CA ASP A 593 20.82 -18.95 -18.91
C ASP A 593 19.46 -18.58 -19.55
N ALA A 594 19.04 -19.37 -20.53
CA ALA A 594 17.77 -19.24 -21.22
C ALA A 594 16.61 -19.92 -20.47
N LYS A 595 16.91 -20.82 -19.52
CA LYS A 595 15.93 -21.59 -18.77
C LYS A 595 15.38 -20.74 -17.60
N PRO A 596 14.05 -20.66 -17.42
CA PRO A 596 13.46 -20.18 -16.16
C PRO A 596 14.01 -20.93 -14.94
N GLY A 597 14.41 -20.18 -13.91
CA GLY A 597 14.86 -20.76 -12.64
C GLY A 597 13.73 -21.31 -11.80
N LEU A 598 14.10 -21.99 -10.71
CA LEU A 598 13.15 -22.45 -9.69
C LEU A 598 12.64 -21.28 -8.84
N THR A 599 11.41 -21.39 -8.32
CA THR A 599 10.81 -20.40 -7.41
C THR A 599 11.04 -20.76 -5.93
N VAL A 600 10.84 -19.86 -4.94
CA VAL A 600 11.22 -20.11 -3.51
C VAL A 600 10.87 -21.51 -2.99
N VAL A 601 9.61 -21.96 -3.11
CA VAL A 601 9.20 -23.28 -2.57
C VAL A 601 9.82 -24.44 -3.38
N GLU A 602 10.04 -24.26 -4.68
CA GLU A 602 10.75 -25.23 -5.53
C GLU A 602 12.26 -25.25 -5.21
N ILE A 603 12.85 -24.11 -4.84
CA ILE A 603 14.23 -23.96 -4.34
C ILE A 603 14.40 -24.65 -2.99
N VAL A 604 13.46 -24.47 -2.06
CA VAL A 604 13.44 -25.15 -0.75
C VAL A 604 13.33 -26.68 -0.95
N ASN A 605 12.47 -27.15 -1.85
CA ASN A 605 12.37 -28.57 -2.18
C ASN A 605 13.66 -29.12 -2.81
N ALA A 606 14.30 -28.38 -3.73
CA ALA A 606 15.57 -28.76 -4.35
C ALA A 606 16.75 -28.74 -3.35
N ALA A 607 16.75 -27.85 -2.37
CA ALA A 607 17.69 -27.87 -1.25
C ALA A 607 17.46 -29.09 -0.33
N TYR A 608 16.20 -29.45 -0.05
CA TYR A 608 15.86 -30.65 0.72
C TYR A 608 16.32 -31.95 0.05
N ALA A 609 16.29 -31.98 -1.29
CA ALA A 609 16.73 -33.10 -2.13
C ALA A 609 18.27 -33.15 -2.33
N GLY A 610 18.98 -32.05 -2.09
CA GLY A 610 20.43 -31.94 -2.34
C GLY A 610 20.80 -31.61 -3.79
N ASP A 611 19.84 -31.13 -4.59
CA ASP A 611 20.08 -30.55 -5.92
C ASP A 611 20.68 -29.14 -5.78
N ILE A 612 20.16 -28.34 -4.83
CA ILE A 612 20.74 -27.06 -4.41
C ILE A 612 21.59 -27.28 -3.16
N ARG A 613 22.83 -26.77 -3.20
CA ARG A 613 23.87 -27.00 -2.17
C ARG A 613 24.38 -25.71 -1.56
N GLY A 614 24.35 -24.62 -2.31
CA GLY A 614 24.74 -23.29 -1.84
C GLY A 614 23.60 -22.28 -1.99
N MET A 615 23.41 -21.42 -0.99
CA MET A 615 22.40 -20.36 -1.05
C MET A 615 22.93 -19.07 -0.43
N TYR A 616 22.56 -17.94 -1.04
CA TYR A 616 22.76 -16.60 -0.49
C TYR A 616 21.40 -15.95 -0.24
N VAL A 617 21.09 -15.64 1.01
CA VAL A 617 19.85 -14.97 1.42
C VAL A 617 20.18 -13.55 1.85
N MET A 618 19.55 -12.56 1.22
CA MET A 618 19.66 -11.15 1.57
C MET A 618 18.32 -10.65 2.10
N GLY A 619 18.27 -10.27 3.38
CA GLY A 619 17.15 -9.54 3.98
C GLY A 619 15.78 -10.21 3.85
N GLU A 620 15.71 -11.53 3.84
CA GLU A 620 14.50 -12.37 3.89
C GLU A 620 14.70 -13.50 4.91
N ASN A 621 13.61 -14.09 5.42
CA ASN A 621 13.65 -15.02 6.55
C ASN A 621 12.84 -16.31 6.29
N PRO A 622 13.24 -17.15 5.31
CA PRO A 622 12.52 -18.36 4.91
C PRO A 622 12.22 -19.33 6.06
N ALA A 623 13.09 -19.44 7.07
CA ALA A 623 12.84 -20.25 8.28
C ALA A 623 11.61 -19.82 9.12
N MET A 624 10.98 -18.69 8.77
CA MET A 624 9.74 -18.18 9.35
C MET A 624 8.68 -17.80 8.29
N SER A 625 9.07 -17.34 7.09
CA SER A 625 8.12 -16.82 6.09
C SER A 625 7.46 -17.88 5.22
N ASP A 626 8.08 -19.04 5.06
CA ASP A 626 7.72 -20.04 4.05
C ASP A 626 6.62 -20.98 4.57
N PRO A 627 5.83 -21.62 3.68
CA PRO A 627 4.87 -22.63 4.10
C PRO A 627 5.62 -23.88 4.59
N ASP A 628 5.02 -24.63 5.50
CA ASP A 628 5.67 -25.78 6.15
C ASP A 628 7.07 -25.41 6.69
N ALA A 629 7.09 -24.50 7.66
CA ALA A 629 8.33 -23.95 8.20
C ALA A 629 9.24 -25.01 8.87
N GLY A 630 8.74 -26.23 9.13
CA GLY A 630 9.56 -27.37 9.55
C GLY A 630 10.42 -27.89 8.39
N HIS A 631 9.78 -28.28 7.29
CA HIS A 631 10.45 -28.70 6.05
C HIS A 631 11.41 -27.62 5.52
N ALA A 632 11.02 -26.34 5.57
CA ALA A 632 11.89 -25.23 5.15
C ALA A 632 13.18 -25.13 5.99
N ARG A 633 13.11 -25.38 7.31
CA ARG A 633 14.29 -25.38 8.18
C ARG A 633 15.18 -26.60 7.93
N GLU A 634 14.61 -27.79 7.76
CA GLU A 634 15.38 -28.98 7.37
C GLU A 634 16.10 -28.79 6.03
N ALA A 635 15.46 -28.17 5.04
CA ALA A 635 16.07 -27.85 3.75
C ALA A 635 17.26 -26.88 3.88
N LEU A 636 17.10 -25.81 4.66
CA LEU A 636 18.17 -24.84 4.93
C LEU A 636 19.33 -25.45 5.74
N ALA A 637 19.02 -26.37 6.66
CA ALA A 637 20.03 -27.10 7.44
C ALA A 637 20.88 -28.07 6.58
N LYS A 638 20.34 -28.58 5.47
CA LYS A 638 21.05 -29.49 4.55
C LYS A 638 22.06 -28.82 3.61
N LEU A 639 22.03 -27.49 3.47
CA LEU A 639 22.93 -26.76 2.57
C LEU A 639 24.41 -26.88 3.01
N GLU A 640 25.31 -27.08 2.05
CA GLU A 640 26.78 -27.07 2.26
C GLU A 640 27.33 -25.65 2.49
N MET A 641 26.61 -24.63 2.03
CA MET A 641 26.91 -23.22 2.30
C MET A 641 25.63 -22.37 2.28
N LEU A 642 25.21 -21.88 3.44
CA LEU A 642 24.16 -20.88 3.59
C LEU A 642 24.78 -19.56 4.07
N VAL A 643 24.82 -18.56 3.18
CA VAL A 643 25.25 -17.19 3.48
C VAL A 643 24.00 -16.35 3.75
N VAL A 644 23.94 -15.65 4.88
CA VAL A 644 22.81 -14.78 5.22
C VAL A 644 23.28 -13.35 5.50
N GLN A 645 22.73 -12.39 4.76
CA GLN A 645 22.93 -10.96 4.98
C GLN A 645 21.67 -10.37 5.59
N ASP A 646 21.76 -9.93 6.84
CA ASP A 646 20.61 -9.45 7.64
C ASP A 646 21.08 -8.34 8.60
N ILE A 647 20.12 -7.61 9.15
CA ILE A 647 20.31 -6.60 10.20
C ILE A 647 20.25 -7.22 11.61
N PHE A 648 19.67 -8.40 11.76
CA PHE A 648 19.52 -9.13 13.02
C PHE A 648 19.86 -10.61 12.88
N LEU A 649 20.14 -11.28 14.00
CA LEU A 649 20.20 -12.74 14.06
C LEU A 649 18.76 -13.31 13.97
N THR A 650 18.25 -13.47 12.74
CA THR A 650 16.95 -14.06 12.45
C THR A 650 17.00 -15.59 12.47
N GLU A 651 15.83 -16.23 12.44
CA GLU A 651 15.70 -17.69 12.47
C GLU A 651 16.41 -18.37 11.27
N THR A 652 16.53 -17.66 10.13
CA THR A 652 17.33 -18.12 8.99
C THR A 652 18.83 -17.99 9.26
N CYS A 653 19.29 -16.95 9.99
CA CYS A 653 20.66 -16.87 10.47
C CYS A 653 21.03 -18.03 11.40
N TYR A 654 20.08 -18.62 12.15
CA TYR A 654 20.37 -19.77 13.04
C TYR A 654 20.85 -21.02 12.28
N LEU A 655 20.60 -21.09 10.97
CA LEU A 655 21.01 -22.19 10.07
C LEU A 655 22.20 -21.81 9.15
N ALA A 656 22.64 -20.54 9.18
CA ALA A 656 23.70 -20.03 8.32
C ALA A 656 25.09 -20.56 8.68
N ASP A 657 25.98 -20.63 7.68
CA ASP A 657 27.43 -20.87 7.87
C ASP A 657 28.19 -19.56 8.02
N VAL A 658 27.73 -18.51 7.32
CA VAL A 658 28.28 -17.15 7.36
C VAL A 658 27.13 -16.15 7.47
N VAL A 659 27.22 -15.23 8.44
CA VAL A 659 26.27 -14.12 8.60
C VAL A 659 27.01 -12.79 8.36
N LEU A 660 26.44 -11.94 7.51
CA LEU A 660 27.02 -10.67 7.09
C LEU A 660 26.17 -9.49 7.63
N PRO A 661 26.72 -8.60 8.48
CA PRO A 661 25.96 -7.52 9.11
C PRO A 661 25.62 -6.42 8.11
N ALA A 662 24.33 -6.25 7.86
CA ALA A 662 23.79 -5.31 6.89
C ALA A 662 23.33 -3.97 7.49
N SER A 663 23.10 -3.02 6.58
CA SER A 663 22.50 -1.73 6.86
C SER A 663 20.97 -1.79 7.01
N ALA A 664 20.44 -1.15 8.05
CA ALA A 664 19.00 -0.89 8.12
C ALA A 664 18.59 0.21 7.12
N PHE A 665 17.29 0.33 6.82
CA PHE A 665 16.79 1.31 5.86
C PHE A 665 17.30 2.76 6.07
N PRO A 666 17.30 3.36 7.29
CA PRO A 666 17.79 4.72 7.47
C PRO A 666 19.33 4.83 7.46
N GLU A 667 20.06 3.73 7.33
CA GLU A 667 21.53 3.70 7.31
C GLU A 667 22.11 3.74 5.88
N LYS A 668 21.26 3.94 4.86
CA LYS A 668 21.62 3.95 3.43
C LYS A 668 20.79 4.89 2.57
N THR A 669 21.25 5.14 1.34
CA THR A 669 20.58 5.96 0.32
C THR A 669 20.34 5.12 -0.94
N GLY A 670 19.14 5.17 -1.49
CA GLY A 670 18.72 4.38 -2.65
C GLY A 670 17.26 4.64 -3.01
N THR A 671 16.77 4.07 -4.12
CA THR A 671 15.38 4.26 -4.55
C THR A 671 14.48 3.09 -4.16
N PHE A 672 13.22 3.39 -3.88
CA PHE A 672 12.21 2.43 -3.46
C PHE A 672 10.92 2.72 -4.22
N THR A 673 10.36 1.72 -4.87
CA THR A 673 9.14 1.82 -5.69
C THR A 673 7.94 1.34 -4.91
N ASN A 674 7.00 2.25 -4.64
CA ASN A 674 5.78 1.94 -3.88
C ASN A 674 4.73 1.18 -4.73
N THR A 675 3.63 0.80 -4.10
CA THR A 675 2.49 0.10 -4.71
C THR A 675 1.78 0.88 -5.83
N ASP A 676 2.02 2.19 -5.95
CA ASP A 676 1.44 3.06 -6.96
C ASP A 676 2.42 3.31 -8.14
N ARG A 677 3.46 2.48 -8.29
CA ARG A 677 4.56 2.62 -9.27
C ARG A 677 5.38 3.91 -9.11
N THR A 678 5.35 4.51 -7.91
CA THR A 678 6.12 5.72 -7.62
C THR A 678 7.49 5.34 -7.10
N VAL A 679 8.53 5.64 -7.88
CA VAL A 679 9.94 5.54 -7.48
C VAL A 679 10.23 6.70 -6.55
N GLN A 680 10.69 6.41 -5.33
CA GLN A 680 10.92 7.40 -4.27
C GLN A 680 12.36 7.32 -3.75
N LEU A 681 12.99 8.45 -3.45
CA LEU A 681 14.36 8.49 -2.93
C LEU A 681 14.37 8.36 -1.40
N GLY A 682 14.81 7.21 -0.90
CA GLY A 682 15.20 7.03 0.50
C GLY A 682 16.61 7.57 0.72
N ARG A 683 16.83 8.25 1.85
CA ARG A 683 18.11 8.87 2.21
C ARG A 683 18.63 8.41 3.56
N GLN A 684 19.95 8.31 3.65
CA GLN A 684 20.71 7.97 4.85
C GLN A 684 20.51 9.03 5.94
N ALA A 685 19.84 8.62 7.02
CA ALA A 685 19.66 9.39 8.23
C ALA A 685 20.73 9.04 9.28
N LEU A 686 21.19 7.80 9.35
CA LEU A 686 22.16 7.29 10.32
C LEU A 686 23.38 6.67 9.64
N ASP A 687 24.46 6.47 10.39
CA ASP A 687 25.59 5.62 9.99
C ASP A 687 25.42 4.19 10.54
N PRO A 688 25.82 3.13 9.80
CA PRO A 688 25.70 1.74 10.24
C PRO A 688 26.43 1.42 11.56
N PRO A 689 25.94 0.48 12.38
CA PRO A 689 26.54 0.18 13.68
C PRO A 689 27.77 -0.75 13.59
N GLY A 690 28.88 -0.35 14.22
CA GLY A 690 30.10 -1.16 14.34
C GLY A 690 30.84 -1.32 13.01
N GLU A 691 31.03 -2.56 12.57
CA GLU A 691 31.59 -2.89 11.25
C GLU A 691 30.51 -3.20 10.20
N ALA A 692 29.22 -2.98 10.48
CA ALA A 692 28.15 -3.24 9.53
C ALA A 692 28.34 -2.45 8.22
N ARG A 693 28.02 -3.06 7.07
CA ARG A 693 28.19 -2.44 5.75
C ARG A 693 26.85 -2.20 5.07
N GLN A 694 26.80 -1.19 4.19
CA GLN A 694 25.66 -1.02 3.29
C GLN A 694 25.52 -2.21 2.34
N ASP A 695 24.29 -2.72 2.18
CA ASP A 695 24.00 -3.94 1.43
C ASP A 695 24.60 -3.93 0.02
N LEU A 696 24.47 -2.79 -0.67
CA LEU A 696 25.03 -2.59 -2.02
C LEU A 696 26.55 -2.84 -2.07
N ALA A 697 27.30 -2.43 -1.04
CA ALA A 697 28.75 -2.66 -0.98
C ALA A 697 29.10 -4.14 -0.74
N ILE A 698 28.27 -4.86 0.03
CA ILE A 698 28.45 -6.31 0.26
C ILE A 698 28.19 -7.08 -1.05
N ILE A 699 27.13 -6.72 -1.79
CA ILE A 699 26.80 -7.31 -3.10
C ILE A 699 27.94 -7.07 -4.11
N VAL A 700 28.57 -5.89 -4.11
CA VAL A 700 29.70 -5.57 -5.01
C VAL A 700 31.00 -6.31 -4.62
N ASP A 701 31.33 -6.41 -3.33
CA ASP A 701 32.46 -7.20 -2.83
C ASP A 701 32.26 -8.70 -3.17
N MET A 702 31.04 -9.23 -3.00
CA MET A 702 30.68 -10.59 -3.43
C MET A 702 30.84 -10.77 -4.94
N GLY A 703 30.31 -9.86 -5.77
CA GLY A 703 30.43 -9.92 -7.22
C GLY A 703 31.88 -10.00 -7.71
N ARG A 704 32.76 -9.15 -7.15
CA ARG A 704 34.20 -9.18 -7.44
C ARG A 704 34.81 -10.54 -7.10
N ARG A 705 34.48 -11.10 -5.93
CA ARG A 705 35.00 -12.41 -5.48
C ARG A 705 34.45 -13.60 -6.26
N LEU A 706 33.29 -13.48 -6.92
CA LEU A 706 32.79 -14.47 -7.89
C LEU A 706 33.44 -14.35 -9.29
N GLY A 707 34.30 -13.35 -9.51
CA GLY A 707 34.99 -13.09 -10.78
C GLY A 707 34.27 -12.10 -11.70
N LEU A 708 33.54 -11.12 -11.15
CA LEU A 708 32.84 -10.08 -11.91
C LEU A 708 33.54 -8.72 -11.81
N ASP A 709 33.80 -8.08 -12.95
CA ASP A 709 34.49 -6.79 -13.06
C ASP A 709 33.54 -5.61 -12.75
N TRP A 710 33.17 -5.46 -11.47
CA TRP A 710 32.17 -4.50 -11.01
C TRP A 710 32.80 -3.27 -10.34
N HIS A 711 32.48 -2.08 -10.84
CA HIS A 711 33.10 -0.80 -10.43
C HIS A 711 32.09 0.29 -10.05
N TYR A 712 30.91 -0.08 -9.55
CA TYR A 712 29.92 0.87 -9.01
C TYR A 712 30.46 1.58 -7.76
N ALA A 713 30.38 2.91 -7.72
CA ALA A 713 30.73 3.73 -6.55
C ALA A 713 29.54 3.93 -5.59
N GLY A 714 28.30 3.78 -6.06
CA GLY A 714 27.10 3.86 -5.23
C GLY A 714 25.79 3.68 -5.97
N ALA A 715 24.67 3.95 -5.29
CA ALA A 715 23.32 3.74 -5.82
C ALA A 715 23.04 4.48 -7.13
N ARG A 716 23.58 5.69 -7.31
CA ARG A 716 23.40 6.49 -8.55
C ARG A 716 23.86 5.74 -9.80
N ASP A 717 25.09 5.22 -9.79
CA ASP A 717 25.69 4.51 -10.93
C ASP A 717 24.88 3.26 -11.30
N VAL A 718 24.38 2.55 -10.28
CA VAL A 718 23.51 1.38 -10.46
C VAL A 718 22.17 1.80 -11.05
N PHE A 719 21.56 2.87 -10.54
CA PHE A 719 20.30 3.40 -11.06
C PHE A 719 20.45 3.88 -12.52
N ASP A 720 21.59 4.49 -12.88
CA ASP A 720 21.91 4.84 -14.27
C ASP A 720 22.26 3.63 -15.16
N GLU A 721 22.49 2.43 -14.62
CA GLU A 721 22.42 1.16 -15.36
C GLU A 721 20.98 0.64 -15.44
N MET A 722 20.20 0.73 -14.36
CA MET A 722 18.79 0.33 -14.33
C MET A 722 17.98 1.08 -15.40
N ARG A 723 18.21 2.39 -15.60
CA ARG A 723 17.61 3.19 -16.67
C ARG A 723 17.89 2.67 -18.08
N LYS A 724 19.00 1.93 -18.28
CA LYS A 724 19.37 1.28 -19.56
C LYS A 724 18.74 -0.13 -19.67
N ALA A 725 18.57 -0.82 -18.55
CA ALA A 725 17.89 -2.11 -18.45
C ALA A 725 16.36 -2.00 -18.60
N MET A 726 15.76 -0.93 -18.04
CA MET A 726 14.33 -0.75 -17.81
C MET A 726 13.81 0.51 -18.54
N PRO A 727 13.32 0.39 -19.79
CA PRO A 727 12.66 1.47 -20.51
C PRO A 727 11.54 2.18 -19.72
N SER A 728 10.86 1.47 -18.81
CA SER A 728 9.77 2.04 -17.99
C SER A 728 10.19 3.25 -17.14
N ILE A 729 11.47 3.34 -16.76
CA ILE A 729 12.03 4.39 -15.90
C ILE A 729 13.16 5.20 -16.56
N ALA A 730 13.44 5.02 -17.85
CA ALA A 730 14.58 5.63 -18.53
C ALA A 730 14.64 7.17 -18.40
N GLY A 731 13.48 7.84 -18.39
CA GLY A 731 13.32 9.28 -18.20
C GLY A 731 13.37 9.80 -16.75
N ILE A 732 13.54 8.91 -15.77
CA ILE A 732 13.72 9.27 -14.36
C ILE A 732 15.22 9.39 -14.10
N THR A 733 15.76 10.61 -14.00
CA THR A 733 17.18 10.83 -13.64
C THR A 733 17.38 10.86 -12.13
N TRP A 734 18.62 10.64 -11.67
CA TRP A 734 18.94 10.72 -10.25
C TRP A 734 18.75 12.15 -9.68
N GLU A 735 19.18 13.17 -10.42
CA GLU A 735 19.04 14.59 -10.04
C GLU A 735 17.56 15.01 -9.98
N ARG A 736 16.72 14.39 -10.81
CA ARG A 736 15.26 14.53 -10.73
C ARG A 736 14.72 13.94 -9.44
N LEU A 737 15.14 12.72 -9.06
CA LEU A 737 14.74 12.10 -7.80
C LEU A 737 15.28 12.86 -6.57
N GLU A 738 16.46 13.47 -6.66
CA GLU A 738 16.96 14.34 -5.60
C GLU A 738 16.06 15.56 -5.39
N ARG A 739 15.69 16.24 -6.48
CA ARG A 739 14.84 17.45 -6.54
C ARG A 739 13.37 17.18 -6.18
N GLU A 740 12.74 16.20 -6.82
CA GLU A 740 11.30 15.93 -6.76
C GLU A 740 10.94 14.85 -5.72
N HIS A 741 11.93 14.11 -5.21
CA HIS A 741 11.82 13.02 -4.22
C HIS A 741 11.01 11.79 -4.62
N SER A 742 10.13 11.91 -5.62
CA SER A 742 9.22 10.86 -6.07
C SER A 742 8.74 11.11 -7.49
N VAL A 743 8.85 10.10 -8.36
CA VAL A 743 8.35 10.14 -9.76
C VAL A 743 7.61 8.82 -10.06
N THR A 744 6.45 8.91 -10.70
CA THR A 744 5.60 7.73 -11.02
C THR A 744 5.85 7.24 -12.43
N TYR A 745 6.11 5.94 -12.60
CA TYR A 745 6.34 5.33 -13.92
C TYR A 745 5.03 4.77 -14.53
N PRO A 746 4.95 4.57 -15.87
CA PRO A 746 5.98 4.81 -16.89
C PRO A 746 6.44 6.27 -17.03
N CYS A 747 7.72 6.44 -17.34
CA CYS A 747 8.39 7.71 -17.60
C CYS A 747 9.57 7.43 -18.55
N GLU A 748 9.29 7.36 -19.85
CA GLU A 748 10.20 6.82 -20.87
C GLU A 748 11.30 7.81 -21.28
N HIS A 749 10.99 9.11 -21.29
CA HIS A 749 11.91 10.17 -21.74
C HIS A 749 12.18 11.20 -20.64
N GLU A 750 13.38 11.79 -20.64
CA GLU A 750 13.72 12.85 -19.67
C GLU A 750 12.81 14.06 -19.88
N GLY A 751 12.13 14.48 -18.81
CA GLY A 751 11.13 15.56 -18.83
C GLY A 751 9.68 15.08 -18.91
N ASP A 752 9.41 13.80 -19.15
CA ASP A 752 8.06 13.24 -19.06
C ASP A 752 7.49 13.45 -17.64
N PRO A 753 6.21 13.83 -17.46
CA PRO A 753 5.64 14.05 -16.14
C PRO A 753 5.49 12.77 -15.30
N GLY A 754 5.57 11.60 -15.95
CA GLY A 754 5.18 10.32 -15.38
C GLY A 754 3.69 10.02 -15.53
N ALA A 755 3.32 8.76 -15.60
CA ALA A 755 1.94 8.32 -15.85
C ALA A 755 1.32 7.64 -14.60
N PRO A 756 0.54 8.35 -13.75
CA PRO A 756 -0.10 7.77 -12.57
C PRO A 756 -1.27 6.85 -12.91
N VAL A 757 -2.01 7.14 -13.99
CA VAL A 757 -3.07 6.28 -14.55
C VAL A 757 -2.58 5.71 -15.87
N VAL A 758 -2.64 4.39 -16.03
CA VAL A 758 -2.21 3.67 -17.24
C VAL A 758 -3.37 2.92 -17.89
N PHE A 759 -3.13 2.37 -19.09
CA PHE A 759 -4.12 1.68 -19.94
C PHE A 759 -5.29 2.56 -20.43
N THR A 760 -5.04 3.86 -20.61
CA THR A 760 -6.00 4.82 -21.20
C THR A 760 -6.50 4.37 -22.58
N GLU A 761 -5.57 4.11 -23.52
CA GLU A 761 -5.91 3.79 -24.92
C GLU A 761 -5.70 2.32 -25.29
N ARG A 762 -4.62 1.69 -24.80
CA ARG A 762 -4.18 0.34 -25.17
C ARG A 762 -3.64 -0.42 -23.96
N PHE A 763 -3.52 -1.73 -24.08
CA PHE A 763 -2.80 -2.58 -23.12
C PHE A 763 -1.45 -3.01 -23.71
N PRO A 764 -0.40 -3.22 -22.90
CA PRO A 764 0.90 -3.77 -23.32
C PRO A 764 0.86 -5.27 -23.67
N THR A 765 -0.23 -5.75 -24.29
CA THR A 765 -0.35 -7.09 -24.88
C THR A 765 0.00 -7.04 -26.36
N ALA A 766 0.35 -8.18 -26.96
CA ALA A 766 0.68 -8.29 -28.39
C ALA A 766 -0.45 -7.83 -29.34
N THR A 767 -1.70 -7.77 -28.87
CA THR A 767 -2.88 -7.31 -29.64
C THR A 767 -3.29 -5.87 -29.31
N GLY A 768 -2.67 -5.23 -28.31
CA GLY A 768 -3.13 -3.96 -27.73
C GLY A 768 -4.43 -4.06 -26.91
N LYS A 769 -5.03 -5.26 -26.80
CA LYS A 769 -6.30 -5.55 -26.12
C LYS A 769 -6.10 -6.43 -24.89
N ALA A 770 -6.95 -6.29 -23.88
CA ALA A 770 -6.99 -7.22 -22.76
C ALA A 770 -7.48 -8.60 -23.24
N ARG A 771 -6.93 -9.66 -22.64
CA ARG A 771 -7.36 -11.04 -22.81
C ARG A 771 -8.19 -11.43 -21.59
N LEU A 772 -9.45 -11.74 -21.82
CA LEU A 772 -10.32 -12.33 -20.81
C LEU A 772 -10.04 -13.83 -20.75
N VAL A 773 -9.94 -14.37 -19.54
CA VAL A 773 -9.61 -15.80 -19.31
C VAL A 773 -10.65 -16.38 -18.35
N PRO A 774 -11.46 -17.36 -18.78
CA PRO A 774 -12.41 -18.04 -17.91
C PRO A 774 -11.74 -18.74 -16.72
N ALA A 775 -12.42 -18.70 -15.57
CA ALA A 775 -12.04 -19.37 -14.34
C ALA A 775 -13.16 -20.32 -13.89
N GLY A 776 -12.80 -21.54 -13.49
CA GLY A 776 -13.70 -22.55 -12.95
C GLY A 776 -13.65 -22.62 -11.42
N LEU A 777 -14.65 -23.23 -10.79
CA LEU A 777 -14.62 -23.45 -9.34
C LEU A 777 -13.62 -24.55 -8.99
N ILE A 778 -12.60 -24.20 -8.22
CA ILE A 778 -11.63 -25.11 -7.60
C ILE A 778 -11.72 -24.89 -6.09
N ARG A 779 -11.58 -25.96 -5.30
CA ARG A 779 -11.54 -25.92 -3.83
C ARG A 779 -10.10 -26.07 -3.34
N ALA A 780 -9.78 -25.40 -2.24
CA ALA A 780 -8.50 -25.43 -1.54
C ALA A 780 -8.06 -26.88 -1.26
N ALA A 781 -6.75 -27.11 -1.32
CA ALA A 781 -6.17 -28.45 -1.29
C ALA A 781 -6.37 -29.18 0.04
N GLU A 782 -6.59 -28.43 1.13
CA GLU A 782 -6.74 -28.97 2.48
C GLU A 782 -8.04 -28.49 3.14
N GLN A 783 -9.16 -29.14 2.77
CA GLN A 783 -10.49 -28.92 3.35
C GLN A 783 -10.56 -29.43 4.80
N PRO A 784 -11.40 -28.83 5.67
CA PRO A 784 -11.70 -29.35 7.00
C PRO A 784 -12.30 -30.76 6.96
N ASP A 785 -11.98 -31.58 7.96
CA ASP A 785 -12.52 -32.92 8.14
C ASP A 785 -12.90 -33.21 9.61
N ARG A 786 -13.13 -34.48 9.97
CA ARG A 786 -13.53 -34.86 11.33
C ARG A 786 -12.41 -34.68 12.37
N GLU A 787 -11.13 -34.77 11.98
CA GLU A 787 -10.00 -34.59 12.89
C GLU A 787 -9.53 -33.14 12.95
N TYR A 788 -9.61 -32.44 11.83
CA TYR A 788 -9.23 -31.03 11.67
C TYR A 788 -10.44 -30.20 11.19
N PRO A 789 -11.47 -29.96 12.03
CA PRO A 789 -12.74 -29.37 11.61
C PRO A 789 -12.76 -27.84 11.45
N TRP A 790 -11.64 -27.14 11.67
CA TRP A 790 -11.56 -25.67 11.62
C TRP A 790 -10.75 -25.17 10.41
N VAL A 791 -11.02 -23.94 9.96
CA VAL A 791 -10.19 -23.24 8.95
C VAL A 791 -9.21 -22.26 9.61
N LEU A 792 -7.91 -22.45 9.40
CA LEU A 792 -6.86 -21.50 9.72
C LEU A 792 -6.75 -20.41 8.63
N ILE A 793 -6.83 -19.15 9.05
CA ILE A 793 -6.61 -17.97 8.20
C ILE A 793 -5.41 -17.19 8.75
N THR A 794 -4.27 -17.18 8.07
CA THR A 794 -3.09 -16.40 8.53
C THR A 794 -3.17 -14.91 8.13
N GLY A 795 -2.61 -14.01 8.94
CA GLY A 795 -2.56 -12.58 8.62
C GLY A 795 -1.54 -11.76 9.41
N ARG A 796 -1.86 -10.49 9.66
CA ARG A 796 -0.96 -9.47 10.25
C ARG A 796 -1.68 -8.69 11.37
N GLN A 797 -0.89 -7.99 12.19
CA GLN A 797 -1.34 -6.95 13.12
C GLN A 797 -0.92 -5.56 12.63
N LEU A 798 -1.50 -4.51 13.22
CA LEU A 798 -1.20 -3.12 12.84
C LEU A 798 0.18 -2.70 13.35
N GLU A 799 0.64 -3.33 14.42
CA GLU A 799 1.85 -3.05 15.16
C GLU A 799 3.02 -3.78 14.51
N HIS A 800 2.82 -5.04 14.14
CA HIS A 800 3.89 -5.92 13.69
C HIS A 800 3.99 -6.12 12.17
N GLY A 801 5.23 -6.05 11.70
CA GLY A 801 5.59 -6.14 10.29
C GLY A 801 6.15 -7.52 9.94
N HIS A 802 5.42 -8.26 9.10
CA HIS A 802 5.91 -9.51 8.49
C HIS A 802 6.30 -10.56 9.55
N THR A 803 7.52 -11.10 9.55
CA THR A 803 8.01 -12.05 10.57
C THR A 803 8.43 -11.36 11.89
N GLY A 804 8.01 -10.12 12.15
CA GLY A 804 8.24 -9.40 13.40
C GLY A 804 9.66 -8.84 13.61
N SER A 805 10.66 -9.23 12.82
CA SER A 805 12.09 -9.06 13.12
C SER A 805 12.54 -7.62 13.44
N MET A 806 11.93 -6.61 12.82
CA MET A 806 12.14 -5.18 13.13
C MET A 806 11.18 -4.69 14.22
N THR A 807 9.87 -4.96 14.06
CA THR A 807 8.81 -4.35 14.88
C THR A 807 8.74 -4.88 16.30
N ARG A 808 9.25 -6.09 16.57
CA ARG A 808 9.39 -6.65 17.92
C ARG A 808 10.68 -6.24 18.62
N ARG A 809 11.56 -5.56 17.89
CA ARG A 809 12.77 -4.89 18.40
C ARG A 809 12.59 -3.37 18.51
N THR A 810 11.33 -2.94 18.49
CA THR A 810 10.89 -1.54 18.62
C THR A 810 10.15 -1.41 19.94
N GLN A 811 10.60 -0.55 20.86
CA GLN A 811 10.02 -0.43 22.21
C GLN A 811 8.51 -0.14 22.17
N VAL A 812 8.09 0.80 21.32
CA VAL A 812 6.68 1.22 21.25
C VAL A 812 5.77 0.16 20.63
N LEU A 813 6.22 -0.57 19.60
CA LEU A 813 5.34 -1.51 18.89
C LEU A 813 5.20 -2.84 19.65
N ASP A 814 6.28 -3.36 20.23
CA ASP A 814 6.21 -4.57 21.05
C ASP A 814 5.47 -4.31 22.38
N ALA A 815 5.56 -3.10 22.96
CA ALA A 815 4.76 -2.73 24.13
C ALA A 815 3.23 -2.67 23.90
N ILE A 816 2.77 -2.58 22.64
CA ILE A 816 1.32 -2.55 22.30
C ILE A 816 0.77 -3.97 22.07
N GLU A 817 1.54 -4.87 21.44
CA GLU A 817 1.10 -6.24 21.10
C GLU A 817 2.15 -7.33 21.45
N PRO A 818 2.67 -7.39 22.69
CA PRO A 818 3.88 -8.16 23.02
C PRO A 818 3.74 -9.69 22.88
N THR A 819 2.53 -10.23 23.00
CA THR A 819 2.27 -11.67 23.14
C THR A 819 1.59 -12.28 21.92
N PRO A 820 1.93 -13.52 21.53
CA PRO A 820 1.23 -14.23 20.46
C PRO A 820 -0.25 -14.45 20.79
N VAL A 821 -1.14 -14.06 19.87
CA VAL A 821 -2.59 -14.17 20.01
C VAL A 821 -3.25 -14.82 18.79
N ALA A 822 -4.21 -15.70 19.03
CA ALA A 822 -5.13 -16.20 18.01
C ALA A 822 -6.49 -15.53 18.17
N SER A 823 -7.07 -15.00 17.08
CA SER A 823 -8.43 -14.44 17.10
C SER A 823 -9.45 -15.52 16.78
N VAL A 824 -10.49 -15.64 17.61
CA VAL A 824 -11.50 -16.73 17.58
C VAL A 824 -12.90 -16.13 17.84
N HIS A 825 -13.94 -16.70 17.22
CA HIS A 825 -15.31 -16.25 17.47
C HIS A 825 -15.72 -16.46 18.96
N PRO A 826 -16.44 -15.51 19.60
CA PRO A 826 -16.81 -15.63 21.01
C PRO A 826 -17.59 -16.90 21.36
N ASP A 827 -18.53 -17.32 20.50
CA ASP A 827 -19.33 -18.54 20.72
C ASP A 827 -18.46 -19.80 20.69
N ASP A 828 -17.49 -19.88 19.77
CA ASP A 828 -16.62 -21.05 19.66
C ASP A 828 -15.64 -21.13 20.85
N LEU A 829 -15.23 -19.98 21.41
CA LEU A 829 -14.50 -19.93 22.68
C LEU A 829 -15.35 -20.43 23.85
N ALA A 830 -16.64 -20.09 23.89
CA ALA A 830 -17.56 -20.60 24.89
C ALA A 830 -17.78 -22.12 24.77
N GLU A 831 -17.93 -22.64 23.54
CA GLU A 831 -18.05 -24.08 23.26
C GLU A 831 -16.75 -24.85 23.57
N LEU A 832 -15.58 -24.23 23.39
CA LEU A 832 -14.28 -24.76 23.84
C LEU A 832 -14.06 -24.65 25.37
N GLY A 833 -14.91 -23.92 26.10
CA GLY A 833 -14.75 -23.67 27.53
C GLY A 833 -13.59 -22.72 27.87
N VAL A 834 -13.19 -21.83 26.96
CA VAL A 834 -12.01 -20.96 27.07
C VAL A 834 -12.42 -19.50 27.22
N SER A 835 -12.08 -18.88 28.35
CA SER A 835 -12.19 -17.43 28.52
C SER A 835 -11.20 -16.68 27.63
N PRO A 836 -11.51 -15.45 27.16
CA PRO A 836 -10.54 -14.58 26.51
C PRO A 836 -9.27 -14.39 27.36
N GLY A 837 -8.10 -14.43 26.73
CA GLY A 837 -6.80 -14.47 27.38
C GLY A 837 -6.33 -15.88 27.79
N GLY A 838 -7.20 -16.89 27.77
CA GLY A 838 -6.85 -18.29 28.05
C GLY A 838 -6.02 -18.93 26.93
N THR A 839 -5.19 -19.92 27.27
CA THR A 839 -4.32 -20.61 26.32
C THR A 839 -5.07 -21.68 25.52
N ILE A 840 -4.90 -21.64 24.20
CA ILE A 840 -5.33 -22.69 23.27
C ILE A 840 -4.12 -23.29 22.54
N THR A 841 -4.29 -24.52 22.09
CA THR A 841 -3.37 -25.20 21.16
C THR A 841 -4.07 -25.35 19.81
N VAL A 842 -3.36 -25.01 18.75
CA VAL A 842 -3.82 -25.08 17.36
C VAL A 842 -2.91 -26.04 16.62
N ALA A 843 -3.47 -27.16 16.17
CA ALA A 843 -2.75 -28.27 15.53
C ALA A 843 -3.18 -28.46 14.07
N SER A 844 -2.24 -28.83 13.22
CA SER A 844 -2.43 -29.17 11.81
C SER A 844 -1.90 -30.59 11.53
N ARG A 845 -1.83 -30.99 10.26
CA ARG A 845 -1.16 -32.24 9.84
C ARG A 845 0.39 -32.16 9.85
N ARG A 846 0.97 -30.97 10.03
CA ARG A 846 2.43 -30.70 9.99
C ARG A 846 3.04 -30.37 11.34
N GLY A 847 2.24 -29.88 12.29
CA GLY A 847 2.70 -29.44 13.60
C GLY A 847 1.62 -28.68 14.38
N GLU A 848 1.97 -28.20 15.57
CA GLU A 848 1.10 -27.43 16.46
C GLU A 848 1.79 -26.20 17.06
N VAL A 849 1.00 -25.22 17.50
CA VAL A 849 1.44 -24.07 18.30
C VAL A 849 0.48 -23.83 19.45
N SER A 850 0.97 -23.29 20.58
CA SER A 850 0.14 -22.87 21.72
C SER A 850 0.25 -21.37 21.92
N LEU A 851 -0.87 -20.67 22.11
CA LEU A 851 -0.92 -19.21 22.25
C LEU A 851 -2.22 -18.74 22.93
N SER A 852 -2.30 -17.45 23.26
CA SER A 852 -3.46 -16.88 23.96
C SER A 852 -4.64 -16.62 23.01
N ALA A 853 -5.85 -16.96 23.43
CA ALA A 853 -7.07 -16.70 22.68
C ALA A 853 -7.55 -15.25 22.85
N ARG A 854 -7.90 -14.58 21.75
CA ARG A 854 -8.58 -13.27 21.72
C ARG A 854 -9.96 -13.45 21.11
N ALA A 855 -11.00 -13.00 21.81
CA ALA A 855 -12.35 -12.97 21.26
C ALA A 855 -12.45 -11.92 20.14
N ASP A 856 -12.95 -12.35 18.99
CA ASP A 856 -13.16 -11.50 17.81
C ASP A 856 -14.45 -11.92 17.10
N GLY A 857 -15.54 -11.17 17.33
CA GLY A 857 -16.82 -11.37 16.65
C GLY A 857 -16.80 -11.05 15.15
N GLY A 858 -15.66 -10.62 14.60
CA GLY A 858 -15.43 -10.52 13.16
C GLY A 858 -14.82 -11.77 12.51
N THR A 859 -14.29 -12.72 13.29
CA THR A 859 -13.79 -14.01 12.79
C THR A 859 -14.98 -14.99 12.62
N PRO A 860 -15.11 -15.70 11.47
CA PRO A 860 -16.19 -16.67 11.27
C PRO A 860 -16.20 -17.79 12.31
N ARG A 861 -17.40 -18.33 12.58
CA ARG A 861 -17.55 -19.57 13.35
C ARG A 861 -16.87 -20.74 12.64
N GLY A 862 -16.15 -21.57 13.38
CA GLY A 862 -15.33 -22.66 12.84
C GLY A 862 -14.06 -22.20 12.10
N ALA A 863 -13.67 -20.93 12.24
CA ALA A 863 -12.42 -20.39 11.71
C ALA A 863 -11.57 -19.76 12.81
N ILE A 864 -10.25 -19.73 12.60
CA ILE A 864 -9.28 -19.19 13.53
C ILE A 864 -8.24 -18.34 12.80
N PHE A 865 -7.98 -17.14 13.31
CA PHE A 865 -7.03 -16.21 12.70
C PHE A 865 -5.74 -16.11 13.50
N LEU A 866 -4.59 -16.36 12.86
CA LEU A 866 -3.25 -16.25 13.46
C LEU A 866 -2.40 -15.19 12.72
N PRO A 867 -1.77 -14.24 13.43
CA PRO A 867 -0.70 -13.42 12.89
C PRO A 867 0.62 -14.21 12.85
N PHE A 868 1.42 -14.05 11.79
CA PHE A 868 2.67 -14.83 11.60
C PHE A 868 3.96 -14.09 12.04
N CYS A 869 3.84 -13.08 12.91
CA CYS A 869 4.94 -12.23 13.39
C CYS A 869 5.62 -12.69 14.70
N TYR A 870 5.20 -13.82 15.27
CA TYR A 870 5.72 -14.37 16.52
C TYR A 870 6.48 -15.68 16.23
N HIS A 871 7.78 -15.71 16.55
CA HIS A 871 8.63 -16.90 16.37
C HIS A 871 8.32 -18.02 17.37
N GLU A 872 7.85 -17.65 18.57
CA GLU A 872 7.43 -18.51 19.67
C GLU A 872 6.08 -19.21 19.41
N ALA A 873 5.33 -18.76 18.41
CA ALA A 873 4.06 -19.31 17.96
C ALA A 873 3.95 -19.22 16.44
N ALA A 874 4.99 -19.67 15.74
CA ALA A 874 5.15 -19.49 14.29
C ALA A 874 4.01 -20.17 13.49
N ALA A 875 3.03 -19.39 13.07
CA ALA A 875 1.84 -19.86 12.36
C ALA A 875 2.14 -20.69 11.09
N ASN A 876 3.31 -20.49 10.48
CA ASN A 876 3.76 -21.24 9.31
C ASN A 876 4.26 -22.67 9.60
N LEU A 877 4.36 -23.09 10.87
CA LEU A 877 4.44 -24.50 11.24
C LEU A 877 3.12 -25.26 10.97
N LEU A 878 2.03 -24.53 10.70
CA LEU A 878 0.72 -25.12 10.41
C LEU A 878 0.36 -25.14 8.92
N THR A 879 0.97 -24.28 8.09
CA THR A 879 0.44 -23.92 6.77
C THR A 879 0.77 -24.93 5.67
N ASN A 880 -0.17 -25.08 4.74
CA ASN A 880 -0.10 -26.03 3.63
C ASN A 880 0.86 -25.53 2.52
N PRO A 881 1.84 -26.33 2.07
CA PRO A 881 2.74 -25.97 0.97
C PRO A 881 2.15 -26.16 -0.44
N ALA A 882 0.89 -26.60 -0.59
CA ALA A 882 0.23 -26.74 -1.89
C ALA A 882 0.21 -25.42 -2.68
N LEU A 883 0.59 -25.49 -3.97
CA LEU A 883 0.87 -24.32 -4.81
C LEU A 883 -0.21 -24.06 -5.87
N ASP A 884 -0.49 -22.78 -6.13
CA ASP A 884 -1.18 -22.31 -7.35
C ASP A 884 -0.45 -22.82 -8.61
N PRO A 885 -1.14 -23.42 -9.60
CA PRO A 885 -0.49 -24.08 -10.72
C PRO A 885 0.26 -23.11 -11.65
N PHE A 886 -0.24 -21.88 -11.82
CA PHE A 886 0.35 -20.85 -12.70
C PHE A 886 1.23 -19.89 -11.91
N GLY A 887 0.70 -19.36 -10.81
CA GLY A 887 1.36 -18.41 -9.96
C GLY A 887 2.54 -19.02 -9.22
N LYS A 888 2.39 -20.27 -8.72
CA LYS A 888 3.22 -20.95 -7.70
C LYS A 888 3.13 -20.37 -6.26
N ILE A 889 2.03 -19.69 -5.89
CA ILE A 889 1.85 -19.21 -4.51
C ILE A 889 1.34 -20.37 -3.62
N PRO A 890 1.91 -20.58 -2.42
CA PRO A 890 1.37 -21.53 -1.45
C PRO A 890 0.12 -21.03 -0.70
N GLU A 891 -0.72 -21.98 -0.28
CA GLU A 891 -2.05 -21.76 0.29
C GLU A 891 -2.03 -21.28 1.77
N PHE A 892 -1.43 -20.12 2.03
CA PHE A 892 -1.35 -19.55 3.39
C PHE A 892 -2.72 -19.10 3.97
N LYS A 893 -3.77 -18.95 3.16
CA LYS A 893 -5.08 -18.43 3.62
C LYS A 893 -6.10 -19.51 3.96
N TYR A 894 -5.78 -20.77 3.69
CA TYR A 894 -6.69 -21.88 3.94
C TYR A 894 -5.91 -23.12 4.38
N CYS A 895 -6.21 -23.63 5.56
CA CYS A 895 -5.59 -24.84 6.09
C CYS A 895 -6.54 -25.45 7.12
N ALA A 896 -6.76 -26.76 7.08
CA ALA A 896 -7.55 -27.44 8.09
C ALA A 896 -6.76 -27.58 9.39
N VAL A 897 -7.35 -27.18 10.51
CA VAL A 897 -6.74 -27.28 11.85
C VAL A 897 -7.72 -27.83 12.89
N ARG A 898 -7.17 -28.27 14.02
CA ARG A 898 -7.87 -28.64 15.24
C ARG A 898 -7.52 -27.62 16.32
N VAL A 899 -8.52 -27.06 16.98
CA VAL A 899 -8.34 -26.15 18.11
C VAL A 899 -8.75 -26.86 19.39
N THR A 900 -7.91 -26.82 20.42
CA THR A 900 -8.18 -27.43 21.74
C THR A 900 -7.82 -26.48 22.87
N ALA A 901 -8.67 -26.42 23.90
CA ALA A 901 -8.35 -25.75 25.16
C ALA A 901 -7.14 -26.44 25.83
N ARG A 902 -6.22 -25.65 26.41
CA ARG A 902 -5.06 -26.18 27.17
C ARG A 902 -5.22 -25.92 28.67
N PRO A 903 -5.58 -26.91 29.50
CA PRO A 903 -5.75 -26.70 30.94
C PRO A 903 -4.44 -26.31 31.63
N GLY A 904 -4.46 -25.23 32.41
CA GLY A 904 -3.47 -24.93 33.46
C GLY A 904 -2.02 -24.63 33.04
N GLY A 905 -1.71 -24.53 31.75
CA GLY A 905 -0.37 -24.17 31.29
C GLY A 905 -0.12 -22.65 31.31
N PRO A 906 1.07 -22.16 31.73
CA PRO A 906 1.43 -20.76 31.53
C PRO A 906 1.59 -20.45 30.03
N SER A 907 1.22 -19.24 29.61
CA SER A 907 1.37 -18.82 28.21
C SER A 907 2.84 -18.80 27.80
N PRO A 908 3.22 -19.40 26.65
CA PRO A 908 4.58 -19.29 26.13
C PRO A 908 4.91 -17.82 25.83
N GLY A 909 6.04 -17.35 26.35
CA GLY A 909 6.42 -15.93 26.37
C GLY A 909 6.37 -15.26 27.76
N GLY A 910 5.81 -15.92 28.79
CA GLY A 910 5.69 -15.38 30.17
C GLY A 910 6.99 -15.12 30.95
N ALA A 911 8.16 -15.17 30.32
CA ALA A 911 9.48 -15.05 30.96
C ALA A 911 9.98 -13.59 31.05
N GLY A 912 9.16 -12.67 31.58
CA GLY A 912 9.58 -11.28 31.84
C GLY A 912 8.43 -10.32 32.16
N ALA A 913 7.30 -10.48 31.49
CA ALA A 913 6.11 -9.65 31.73
C ALA A 913 5.38 -10.07 33.02
N ARG A 914 5.65 -9.37 34.14
CA ARG A 914 4.74 -9.42 35.30
C ARG A 914 3.36 -8.90 34.87
N PRO A 915 2.25 -9.63 35.12
CA PRO A 915 0.92 -9.06 34.94
C PRO A 915 0.76 -7.88 35.90
N ARG A 916 0.54 -6.67 35.38
CA ARG A 916 0.28 -5.47 36.20
C ARG A 916 -1.14 -5.48 36.75
N GLY A 917 -1.41 -6.42 37.66
CA GLY A 917 -2.54 -6.32 38.59
C GLY A 917 -2.31 -5.12 39.52
N GLY A 918 -2.84 -3.96 39.15
CA GLY A 918 -2.69 -2.71 39.89
C GLY A 918 -3.42 -2.73 41.24
N ALA A 919 -2.76 -3.20 42.28
CA ALA A 919 -3.30 -3.20 43.64
C ALA A 919 -3.25 -1.78 44.25
N LEU A 920 -4.35 -1.04 44.13
CA LEU A 920 -4.57 0.23 44.83
C LEU A 920 -5.90 0.19 45.61
N GLY A 921 -5.89 0.77 46.82
CA GLY A 921 -7.04 1.24 47.60
C GLY A 921 -8.30 0.37 47.66
N ARG A 922 -8.52 -0.36 48.77
CA ARG A 922 -9.84 -0.90 49.11
C ARG A 922 -10.81 0.21 49.53
N GLY A 923 -11.53 0.81 48.58
CA GLY A 923 -12.78 1.54 48.84
C GLY A 923 -13.96 0.57 49.05
N PRO A 924 -15.03 0.97 49.76
CA PRO A 924 -16.22 0.14 49.94
C PRO A 924 -17.02 0.03 48.62
N ALA A 925 -17.57 -1.16 48.35
CA ALA A 925 -18.29 -1.43 47.11
C ALA A 925 -19.68 -0.78 47.08
N SER A 926 -20.02 -0.14 45.96
CA SER A 926 -21.39 0.22 45.59
C SER A 926 -22.14 -1.00 45.01
N PRO A 927 -23.47 -1.11 45.22
CA PRO A 927 -24.26 -2.25 44.73
C PRO A 927 -24.44 -2.21 43.20
N ARG A 928 -24.49 -3.39 42.57
CA ARG A 928 -24.67 -3.56 41.12
C ARG A 928 -26.05 -3.08 40.68
N CYS A 929 -26.10 -2.28 39.60
CA CYS A 929 -27.33 -2.01 38.85
C CYS A 929 -27.52 -3.09 37.76
N PRO A 930 -28.68 -3.75 37.64
CA PRO A 930 -28.92 -4.73 36.58
C PRO A 930 -29.25 -4.02 35.25
N GLN A 931 -28.42 -4.21 34.22
CA GLN A 931 -28.74 -3.74 32.87
C GLN A 931 -29.83 -4.62 32.23
N PRO A 932 -30.93 -4.04 31.72
CA PRO A 932 -31.85 -4.76 30.85
C PRO A 932 -31.23 -4.96 29.46
N ARG A 933 -31.52 -6.11 28.83
CA ARG A 933 -31.21 -6.31 27.41
C ARG A 933 -32.09 -5.37 26.57
N VAL A 934 -31.49 -4.62 25.65
CA VAL A 934 -32.21 -3.87 24.61
C VAL A 934 -31.91 -4.52 23.28
N ASP A 935 -32.95 -5.00 22.62
CA ASP A 935 -32.88 -5.68 21.32
C ASP A 935 -32.99 -4.65 20.19
N ILE A 936 -31.94 -4.51 19.36
CA ILE A 936 -31.80 -3.41 18.40
C ILE A 936 -32.00 -3.91 16.97
N ASP A 937 -33.26 -4.14 16.59
CA ASP A 937 -33.59 -4.45 15.18
C ASP A 937 -34.97 -3.92 14.69
N THR A 938 -35.69 -3.11 15.49
CA THR A 938 -37.07 -2.66 15.16
C THR A 938 -37.28 -1.15 15.12
N ALA A 939 -36.21 -0.33 15.17
CA ALA A 939 -36.32 1.12 15.42
C ALA A 939 -36.00 2.07 14.23
N TRP A 940 -35.87 1.60 12.98
CA TRP A 940 -35.41 2.43 11.84
C TRP A 940 -36.35 2.52 10.61
N ARG A 941 -37.68 2.40 10.80
CA ARG A 941 -38.69 2.61 9.72
C ARG A 941 -39.93 3.41 10.14
N ARG A 942 -39.73 4.64 10.64
CA ARG A 942 -40.66 5.80 10.78
C ARG A 942 -39.77 6.98 11.23
N GLU A 943 -39.88 8.22 10.78
CA GLU A 943 -40.92 8.95 10.03
C GLU A 943 -40.31 9.96 9.01
N ARG A 944 -41.16 10.53 8.15
CA ARG A 944 -40.87 11.81 7.46
C ARG A 944 -42.13 12.66 7.38
N GLY A 945 -42.12 13.85 8.00
CA GLY A 945 -42.94 14.98 7.53
C GLY A 945 -43.55 15.89 8.60
N ARG A 946 -43.36 17.20 8.40
CA ARG A 946 -44.04 18.34 9.07
C ARG A 946 -43.65 18.58 10.55
N GLY A 947 -43.56 19.81 11.05
CA GLY A 947 -43.55 21.10 10.34
C GLY A 947 -43.67 22.35 11.23
N GLN A 948 -42.61 23.18 11.22
CA GLN A 948 -42.57 24.59 11.68
C GLN A 948 -42.73 24.90 13.21
N PRO A 949 -42.36 26.13 13.68
CA PRO A 949 -41.88 26.34 15.06
C PRO A 949 -42.69 27.36 15.91
N CYS A 950 -42.37 27.43 17.21
CA CYS A 950 -42.75 28.52 18.14
C CYS A 950 -41.56 29.00 18.99
N GLY A 951 -41.70 30.19 19.59
CA GLY A 951 -40.65 30.97 20.25
C GLY A 951 -40.49 30.82 21.78
N PRO A 952 -39.71 31.71 22.44
CA PRO A 952 -39.04 31.42 23.72
C PRO A 952 -39.64 32.07 24.99
N GLY A 953 -39.23 31.57 26.17
CA GLY A 953 -39.50 32.16 27.49
C GLY A 953 -38.57 31.62 28.60
N CYS A 954 -38.30 32.43 29.62
CA CYS A 954 -37.42 32.22 30.80
C CYS A 954 -37.97 33.10 31.96
N PRO A 955 -37.44 33.12 33.22
CA PRO A 955 -36.56 32.19 33.97
C PRO A 955 -37.03 31.92 35.45
N GLY A 956 -36.21 31.23 36.27
CA GLY A 956 -36.32 31.12 37.77
C GLY A 956 -35.75 29.78 38.30
N ALA A 957 -34.82 29.66 39.26
CA ALA A 957 -34.69 30.15 40.66
C ALA A 957 -35.54 29.34 41.67
N LEU A 958 -35.09 28.92 42.88
CA LEU A 958 -33.81 28.97 43.62
C LEU A 958 -33.88 27.98 44.85
N THR A 959 -32.76 27.37 45.30
CA THR A 959 -32.51 26.77 46.67
C THR A 959 -33.46 25.68 47.25
N GLY A 960 -33.10 24.80 48.21
CA GLY A 960 -31.81 24.45 48.85
C GLY A 960 -31.96 23.69 50.21
N VAL A 961 -30.89 23.00 50.66
CA VAL A 961 -30.62 22.51 52.05
C VAL A 961 -31.38 21.24 52.56
N ALA A 962 -30.81 20.56 53.58
CA ALA A 962 -31.24 19.29 54.24
C ALA A 962 -31.38 19.52 55.80
N PRO A 963 -31.27 18.57 56.80
CA PRO A 963 -31.06 17.10 56.81
C PRO A 963 -31.81 16.27 57.94
N LEU A 964 -31.41 14.99 58.13
CA LEU A 964 -31.40 14.16 59.38
C LEU A 964 -32.70 13.56 60.02
N ALA A 965 -32.78 12.21 60.15
CA ALA A 965 -32.51 11.44 61.40
C ALA A 965 -33.27 10.08 61.61
N ARG A 966 -32.56 9.05 62.12
CA ARG A 966 -32.99 7.83 62.90
C ARG A 966 -33.90 6.77 62.22
N ALA A 967 -33.79 5.45 62.47
CA ALA A 967 -32.80 4.58 63.17
C ALA A 967 -32.72 3.19 62.44
N THR A 968 -32.62 1.93 62.96
CA THR A 968 -32.73 1.25 64.28
C THR A 968 -31.70 0.07 64.43
N SER A 969 -32.14 -1.19 64.66
CA SER A 969 -31.37 -2.45 64.91
C SER A 969 -32.36 -3.66 64.93
N PRO A 970 -31.98 -4.98 64.90
CA PRO A 970 -30.87 -5.60 65.65
C PRO A 970 -30.07 -6.81 65.02
N ARG A 971 -28.93 -7.16 65.66
CA ARG A 971 -28.32 -8.51 66.00
C ARG A 971 -28.54 -9.76 65.10
N ARG A 972 -27.65 -10.78 65.00
CA ARG A 972 -26.20 -11.07 65.32
C ARG A 972 -25.83 -12.50 64.77
N GLY A 973 -24.53 -12.79 64.54
CA GLY A 973 -23.96 -14.16 64.37
C GLY A 973 -23.66 -14.57 62.90
N ALA A 974 -22.54 -15.18 62.44
CA ALA A 974 -21.51 -16.12 62.95
C ALA A 974 -21.80 -17.62 62.61
N ARG A 975 -20.86 -18.49 62.18
CA ARG A 975 -19.48 -18.37 61.62
C ARG A 975 -19.00 -19.75 61.05
N LEU A 976 -17.98 -19.77 60.18
CA LEU A 976 -16.97 -20.86 59.93
C LEU A 976 -17.29 -22.16 59.12
N ARG A 977 -16.48 -22.35 58.05
CA ARG A 977 -15.64 -23.54 57.68
C ARG A 977 -16.17 -24.81 56.94
N GLN A 978 -15.50 -25.04 55.79
CA GLN A 978 -14.82 -26.27 55.30
C GLN A 978 -15.53 -27.31 54.37
N ARG A 979 -14.68 -28.00 53.57
CA ARG A 979 -14.92 -29.00 52.49
C ARG A 979 -14.86 -30.45 53.07
N PRO A 980 -14.82 -31.57 52.30
CA PRO A 980 -15.05 -31.83 50.86
C PRO A 980 -15.95 -33.08 50.54
N GLY A 981 -16.19 -33.42 49.26
CA GLY A 981 -16.72 -34.75 48.86
C GLY A 981 -17.32 -34.84 47.44
N ALA A 982 -17.27 -36.01 46.80
CA ALA A 982 -17.86 -36.41 45.50
C ALA A 982 -18.22 -37.94 45.57
N PRO A 983 -18.66 -38.70 44.52
CA PRO A 983 -18.84 -38.40 43.08
C PRO A 983 -20.02 -39.10 42.29
N ARG A 984 -20.16 -38.78 40.99
CA ARG A 984 -20.51 -39.64 39.80
C ARG A 984 -21.90 -40.30 39.56
N ARG A 985 -22.30 -40.25 38.26
CA ARG A 985 -23.05 -41.25 37.41
C ARG A 985 -24.56 -41.48 37.70
N GLU A 986 -25.42 -41.94 36.77
CA GLU A 986 -25.33 -42.27 35.31
C GLU A 986 -26.69 -41.97 34.58
N THR A 987 -26.85 -42.30 33.29
CA THR A 987 -28.00 -42.04 32.36
C THR A 987 -28.89 -43.32 32.15
N PRO A 988 -29.83 -43.52 31.16
CA PRO A 988 -30.25 -42.74 29.97
C PRO A 988 -31.74 -42.83 29.46
N ASP A 989 -31.97 -42.28 28.25
CA ASP A 989 -32.86 -42.72 27.13
C ASP A 989 -34.38 -42.39 27.00
N SER A 990 -34.83 -42.44 25.73
CA SER A 990 -36.15 -42.04 25.17
C SER A 990 -36.40 -42.69 23.79
N PHE A 991 -37.65 -42.79 23.29
CA PHE A 991 -37.97 -43.50 22.01
C PHE A 991 -39.10 -42.86 21.14
N THR A 992 -38.85 -42.79 19.82
CA THR A 992 -39.72 -42.83 18.59
C THR A 992 -41.26 -42.62 18.69
N GLY A 993 -42.03 -42.01 17.77
CA GLY A 993 -41.90 -41.77 16.31
C GLY A 993 -43.13 -42.27 15.50
N SER A 994 -43.45 -41.62 14.36
CA SER A 994 -44.16 -42.13 13.13
C SER A 994 -45.66 -41.83 12.76
N GLU A 995 -45.84 -41.54 11.45
CA GLU A 995 -46.92 -41.79 10.44
C GLU A 995 -48.45 -41.43 10.52
N ARG A 996 -48.88 -40.63 9.50
CA ARG A 996 -50.02 -40.78 8.52
C ARG A 996 -51.55 -40.74 8.83
N ARG A 997 -52.24 -40.01 7.91
CA ARG A 997 -53.56 -40.24 7.22
C ARG A 997 -54.93 -39.92 7.88
N ASP A 998 -55.81 -39.33 7.04
CA ASP A 998 -57.28 -39.53 6.83
C ASP A 998 -58.31 -39.54 8.00
N VAL A 999 -59.62 -39.18 7.90
CA VAL A 999 -60.40 -38.22 7.07
C VAL A 999 -61.87 -38.08 7.60
N ARG A 1000 -62.56 -36.91 7.44
CA ARG A 1000 -64.03 -36.63 7.66
C ARG A 1000 -64.57 -36.61 9.13
N ARG A 1001 -65.71 -35.96 9.50
CA ARG A 1001 -66.70 -35.06 8.82
C ARG A 1001 -67.14 -33.86 9.73
N ARG A 1002 -68.38 -33.29 9.90
CA ARG A 1002 -69.78 -33.63 9.50
C ARG A 1002 -70.74 -32.46 9.14
N CYS A 1003 -71.09 -31.54 10.07
CA CYS A 1003 -72.29 -30.67 9.95
C CYS A 1003 -72.02 -29.31 9.25
N ALA A 1004 -72.77 -28.72 8.28
CA ALA A 1004 -74.03 -28.94 7.52
C ALA A 1004 -75.08 -27.81 7.75
N PRO A 1005 -75.92 -27.38 6.76
CA PRO A 1005 -75.97 -27.62 5.28
C PRO A 1005 -75.15 -26.53 4.51
N ALA A 1006 -75.40 -25.93 3.31
CA ALA A 1006 -76.33 -26.00 2.13
C ALA A 1006 -75.55 -25.43 0.88
N SER A 1007 -75.86 -25.50 -0.44
CA SER A 1007 -77.00 -25.89 -1.32
C SER A 1007 -78.07 -24.79 -1.67
N PRO A 1008 -78.66 -24.72 -2.90
CA PRO A 1008 -78.49 -25.59 -4.10
C PRO A 1008 -78.21 -24.85 -5.46
N VAL A 1009 -78.15 -25.61 -6.59
CA VAL A 1009 -78.28 -25.14 -8.03
C VAL A 1009 -77.06 -24.35 -8.61
N SER A 1010 -76.65 -24.32 -9.90
CA SER A 1010 -76.83 -25.09 -11.19
C SER A 1010 -75.69 -24.68 -12.19
N ALA A 1011 -75.53 -25.08 -13.48
CA ALA A 1011 -75.63 -26.37 -14.21
C ALA A 1011 -74.89 -26.32 -15.60
N ARG A 1012 -75.48 -26.84 -16.70
CA ARG A 1012 -74.99 -27.08 -18.10
C ARG A 1012 -76.13 -26.71 -19.12
N PRO A 1013 -75.98 -26.65 -20.48
CA PRO A 1013 -74.81 -26.43 -21.36
C PRO A 1013 -75.07 -25.34 -22.49
N PRO A 1014 -75.13 -25.51 -23.87
CA PRO A 1014 -74.79 -24.39 -24.81
C PRO A 1014 -75.64 -24.17 -26.12
N ARG A 1015 -75.20 -23.20 -26.97
CA ARG A 1015 -75.41 -22.97 -28.45
C ARG A 1015 -76.43 -21.92 -28.95
N ARG A 1016 -75.89 -20.98 -29.78
CA ARG A 1016 -76.50 -20.33 -31.01
C ARG A 1016 -77.67 -19.34 -30.78
N ARG A 1017 -78.01 -18.38 -31.67
CA ARG A 1017 -77.49 -17.94 -33.00
C ARG A 1017 -77.91 -16.46 -33.28
N GLY A 1018 -77.29 -15.80 -34.28
CA GLY A 1018 -77.72 -14.50 -34.84
C GLY A 1018 -76.95 -13.29 -34.26
N CYS A 1019 -76.26 -12.38 -34.95
CA CYS A 1019 -75.82 -12.12 -36.35
C CYS A 1019 -76.29 -10.74 -36.85
N GLY A 1020 -75.36 -9.80 -36.98
CA GLY A 1020 -75.54 -8.48 -37.59
C GLY A 1020 -74.18 -7.93 -38.07
N ARG A 1021 -74.17 -7.17 -39.18
CA ARG A 1021 -72.96 -6.60 -39.81
C ARG A 1021 -73.12 -5.08 -39.98
N LEU A 1022 -72.01 -4.34 -39.88
CA LEU A 1022 -71.54 -3.15 -40.65
C LEU A 1022 -70.41 -2.51 -39.81
N ARG A 1023 -69.21 -2.10 -40.26
CA ARG A 1023 -68.65 -1.38 -41.42
C ARG A 1023 -68.81 0.17 -41.42
N ARG A 1024 -67.66 0.83 -41.17
CA ARG A 1024 -67.14 2.09 -41.77
C ARG A 1024 -67.91 3.43 -41.63
N ALA A 1025 -67.26 4.39 -40.96
CA ALA A 1025 -67.01 5.78 -41.41
C ALA A 1025 -65.86 6.36 -40.53
N ALA A 1026 -64.96 7.30 -40.85
CA ALA A 1026 -64.64 8.17 -42.02
C ALA A 1026 -64.76 9.69 -41.73
N ALA A 1027 -63.59 10.35 -41.63
CA ALA A 1027 -63.25 11.76 -41.91
C ALA A 1027 -64.03 12.96 -41.27
N ALA A 1028 -63.28 13.73 -40.47
CA ALA A 1028 -63.14 15.21 -40.44
C ALA A 1028 -64.34 16.18 -40.70
N GLY A 1029 -64.57 17.11 -39.76
CA GLY A 1029 -65.40 18.32 -39.93
C GLY A 1029 -65.19 19.37 -38.81
N ARG A 1030 -65.22 20.68 -39.13
CA ARG A 1030 -64.90 21.83 -38.23
C ARG A 1030 -66.15 22.53 -37.63
N ARG A 1031 -65.90 23.51 -36.72
CA ARG A 1031 -66.78 24.61 -36.20
C ARG A 1031 -67.65 24.21 -34.99
N SER A 1032 -68.17 25.04 -34.07
CA SER A 1032 -68.08 26.43 -33.53
C SER A 1032 -69.43 26.67 -32.78
N SER A 1033 -69.71 27.55 -31.80
CA SER A 1033 -68.99 28.50 -30.92
C SER A 1033 -70.00 29.28 -30.02
N ARG A 1034 -69.51 30.01 -28.97
CA ARG A 1034 -70.21 31.07 -28.15
C ARG A 1034 -71.25 30.57 -27.13
N GLY A 1035 -71.58 31.28 -26.04
CA GLY A 1035 -71.11 32.58 -25.45
C GLY A 1035 -71.90 32.89 -24.14
N SER A 1036 -71.70 33.93 -23.31
CA SER A 1036 -70.84 35.15 -23.28
C SER A 1036 -70.21 35.31 -21.85
N ARG A 1037 -70.09 36.41 -21.07
CA ARG A 1037 -70.40 37.89 -21.05
C ARG A 1037 -69.51 38.54 -19.93
N ALA A 1038 -69.19 39.85 -19.92
CA ALA A 1038 -68.35 40.49 -18.86
C ALA A 1038 -68.40 42.05 -18.81
N ARG A 1039 -68.19 42.70 -17.62
CA ARG A 1039 -67.87 44.15 -17.33
C ARG A 1039 -67.95 44.49 -15.80
N PRO A 1040 -67.54 45.69 -15.26
CA PRO A 1040 -67.10 46.97 -15.89
C PRO A 1040 -65.68 47.52 -15.46
N ARG A 1041 -65.49 48.86 -15.37
CA ARG A 1041 -64.24 49.72 -15.36
C ARG A 1041 -64.42 50.95 -14.38
N PRO A 1042 -63.49 51.92 -14.08
CA PRO A 1042 -62.54 52.64 -15.00
C PRO A 1042 -61.20 53.31 -14.44
N ALA A 1043 -60.38 53.90 -15.36
CA ALA A 1043 -59.44 55.07 -15.24
C ALA A 1043 -58.21 55.05 -14.25
N ARG A 1044 -57.11 55.85 -14.36
CA ARG A 1044 -56.62 56.89 -15.31
C ARG A 1044 -55.06 57.13 -15.25
N ARG A 1045 -54.38 57.31 -16.41
CA ARG A 1045 -53.15 58.14 -16.69
C ARG A 1045 -51.79 57.82 -15.98
N THR A 1046 -50.56 58.01 -16.52
CA THR A 1046 -49.92 58.39 -17.85
C THR A 1046 -48.42 57.95 -17.76
N ARG A 1047 -47.50 57.92 -18.76
CA ARG A 1047 -47.36 58.30 -20.19
C ARG A 1047 -47.14 57.02 -21.06
N GLY A 1048 -46.58 56.92 -22.28
CA GLY A 1048 -45.91 57.81 -23.26
C GLY A 1048 -44.37 57.88 -23.13
N ALA A 1049 -43.54 57.87 -24.19
CA ALA A 1049 -43.79 57.94 -25.65
C ALA A 1049 -42.90 56.97 -26.48
N ASP A 1050 -43.00 57.02 -27.83
CA ASP A 1050 -42.64 55.97 -28.80
C ASP A 1050 -41.90 56.53 -30.05
N ALA A 1051 -41.56 55.69 -31.04
CA ALA A 1051 -41.17 56.02 -32.45
C ALA A 1051 -39.76 56.67 -32.72
N GLU A 1052 -39.13 56.65 -33.92
CA GLU A 1052 -39.22 55.78 -35.12
C GLU A 1052 -37.96 55.86 -36.06
N ARG A 1053 -37.88 54.91 -37.02
CA ARG A 1053 -37.25 54.93 -38.40
C ARG A 1053 -35.92 55.65 -38.76
N ARG A 1054 -35.00 54.83 -39.31
CA ARG A 1054 -34.25 54.96 -40.61
C ARG A 1054 -33.90 56.35 -41.19
N ARG A 1055 -32.58 56.66 -41.39
CA ARG A 1055 -31.86 56.80 -42.71
C ARG A 1055 -30.45 57.44 -42.59
N ALA A 1056 -29.60 57.17 -43.61
CA ALA A 1056 -28.47 57.98 -44.14
C ALA A 1056 -27.12 58.16 -43.36
N ARG A 1057 -26.11 58.60 -44.13
CA ARG A 1057 -24.72 59.06 -43.81
C ARG A 1057 -24.67 60.62 -43.94
N PRO A 1058 -23.61 61.42 -43.59
CA PRO A 1058 -22.19 61.14 -43.22
C PRO A 1058 -21.85 61.65 -41.77
N GLY A 1059 -20.60 61.92 -41.31
CA GLY A 1059 -19.23 61.67 -41.80
C GLY A 1059 -18.34 62.94 -41.97
N ILE A 1060 -17.00 62.79 -41.88
CA ILE A 1060 -15.92 63.84 -41.83
C ILE A 1060 -15.86 64.57 -40.46
N GLY A 1061 -14.70 64.94 -39.85
CA GLY A 1061 -13.29 64.63 -40.10
C GLY A 1061 -12.28 65.61 -39.41
N ARG A 1062 -10.96 65.26 -39.36
CA ARG A 1062 -9.77 66.07 -38.88
C ARG A 1062 -9.65 66.22 -37.33
N ARG A 1063 -8.48 66.19 -36.64
CA ARG A 1063 -7.10 66.78 -36.76
C ARG A 1063 -7.05 68.29 -36.42
N SER A 1064 -6.04 68.91 -35.76
CA SER A 1064 -4.79 68.56 -35.00
C SER A 1064 -4.22 69.88 -34.34
N ARG A 1065 -3.01 70.12 -33.76
CA ARG A 1065 -1.64 69.52 -33.73
C ARG A 1065 -0.72 70.23 -32.67
N GLY A 1066 0.16 69.53 -31.93
CA GLY A 1066 1.37 70.07 -31.23
C GLY A 1066 1.23 70.37 -29.72
N GLY A 1067 2.29 70.44 -28.89
CA GLY A 1067 3.76 70.18 -29.04
C GLY A 1067 4.59 70.85 -27.89
N ALA A 1068 5.92 70.68 -27.70
CA ALA A 1068 6.88 69.61 -28.04
C ALA A 1068 8.35 69.89 -27.52
N ARG A 1069 9.08 68.87 -26.99
CA ARG A 1069 10.57 68.74 -26.92
C ARG A 1069 11.36 69.64 -25.91
N PRO A 1070 12.69 69.41 -25.59
CA PRO A 1070 13.74 68.61 -26.30
C PRO A 1070 14.82 67.77 -25.51
N ARG A 1071 15.39 66.72 -26.17
CA ARG A 1071 16.81 66.17 -26.20
C ARG A 1071 17.54 65.81 -24.85
N ARG A 1072 18.58 64.94 -24.74
CA ARG A 1072 19.66 64.43 -25.63
C ARG A 1072 19.85 62.86 -25.59
N TRP A 1073 21.01 62.34 -26.03
CA TRP A 1073 21.44 60.93 -26.35
C TRP A 1073 22.93 60.72 -25.95
N PRO A 1074 23.61 59.53 -26.02
CA PRO A 1074 23.42 58.37 -26.94
C PRO A 1074 23.57 56.93 -26.33
N SER A 1075 23.79 55.91 -27.20
CA SER A 1075 23.79 54.44 -26.98
C SER A 1075 25.20 53.77 -27.11
N PRO A 1076 25.43 52.43 -26.94
CA PRO A 1076 25.08 51.43 -28.00
C PRO A 1076 24.84 49.92 -27.62
N ARG A 1077 24.04 49.22 -28.46
CA ARG A 1077 24.00 47.73 -28.74
C ARG A 1077 23.62 46.77 -27.58
N SER A 1078 22.98 45.60 -27.76
CA SER A 1078 22.17 44.95 -28.84
C SER A 1078 21.61 43.60 -28.29
N ARG A 1079 20.64 42.84 -28.84
CA ARG A 1079 19.85 42.90 -30.10
C ARG A 1079 18.54 42.05 -29.96
N ASN A 1080 17.46 42.51 -30.61
CA ASN A 1080 16.42 41.83 -31.44
C ASN A 1080 16.06 40.33 -31.29
N SER A 1081 14.85 39.84 -31.60
CA SER A 1081 13.47 40.38 -31.90
C SER A 1081 12.55 39.17 -32.23
N ALA A 1082 11.22 39.19 -32.40
CA ALA A 1082 10.15 40.21 -32.50
C ALA A 1082 8.82 39.64 -31.92
N CYS A 1083 7.61 40.13 -32.28
CA CYS A 1083 6.34 39.59 -31.78
C CYS A 1083 5.09 39.83 -32.67
N SER A 1084 4.13 38.88 -32.60
CA SER A 1084 2.66 39.03 -32.80
C SER A 1084 2.03 39.24 -34.22
N PRO A 1085 0.70 39.00 -34.39
CA PRO A 1085 0.11 38.56 -35.66
C PRO A 1085 -0.97 39.47 -36.30
N ALA A 1086 -1.37 39.15 -37.54
CA ALA A 1086 -2.58 39.66 -38.20
C ALA A 1086 -3.20 38.60 -39.17
N ARG A 1087 -4.47 38.76 -39.58
CA ARG A 1087 -5.23 37.75 -40.37
C ARG A 1087 -6.12 38.37 -41.46
N ILE A 1088 -6.25 37.66 -42.60
CA ILE A 1088 -7.33 37.73 -43.62
C ILE A 1088 -7.38 38.93 -44.59
N ARG A 1089 -7.16 38.66 -45.90
CA ARG A 1089 -8.00 39.01 -47.10
C ARG A 1089 -7.21 38.68 -48.40
N SER A 1090 -7.78 38.38 -49.59
CA SER A 1090 -9.07 37.76 -49.97
C SER A 1090 -9.18 37.51 -51.51
N ARG A 1091 -10.05 36.55 -51.92
CA ARG A 1091 -10.82 36.44 -53.20
C ARG A 1091 -10.19 35.97 -54.54
N ARG A 1092 -10.85 34.93 -55.13
CA ARG A 1092 -11.19 34.69 -56.58
C ARG A 1092 -10.03 34.49 -57.59
N ARG A 1093 -9.98 33.45 -58.43
CA ARG A 1093 -10.93 33.10 -59.55
C ARG A 1093 -10.71 31.65 -60.08
N SER A 1094 -11.65 31.18 -60.90
CA SER A 1094 -11.54 30.07 -61.91
C SER A 1094 -11.59 30.70 -63.33
N PRO A 1095 -11.64 29.99 -64.52
CA PRO A 1095 -11.83 28.54 -64.80
C PRO A 1095 -11.03 27.95 -66.01
N VAL A 1096 -11.44 26.75 -66.51
CA VAL A 1096 -11.13 26.07 -67.81
C VAL A 1096 -9.65 25.60 -68.07
N ALA A 1097 -9.30 24.62 -68.93
CA ALA A 1097 -10.03 23.71 -69.86
C ALA A 1097 -9.28 22.41 -70.27
N ARG A 1098 -10.02 21.32 -70.61
CA ARG A 1098 -9.71 20.25 -71.64
C ARG A 1098 -8.45 19.36 -71.42
N ARG A 1099 -8.18 18.19 -72.04
CA ARG A 1099 -8.78 17.25 -73.05
C ARG A 1099 -8.11 15.83 -72.82
N ARG A 1100 -8.42 14.67 -73.42
CA ARG A 1100 -9.43 14.21 -74.42
C ARG A 1100 -10.09 12.85 -74.01
N SER A 1101 -9.93 11.73 -74.76
CA SER A 1101 -10.75 10.49 -74.66
C SER A 1101 -10.36 9.37 -75.67
N ARG A 1102 -10.60 8.06 -75.36
CA ARG A 1102 -10.90 6.85 -76.22
C ARG A 1102 -10.06 5.58 -75.88
N THR A 1103 -10.54 4.32 -75.92
CA THR A 1103 -11.83 3.62 -76.31
C THR A 1103 -12.01 2.36 -75.39
N GLY A 1104 -12.96 1.40 -75.45
CA GLY A 1104 -14.12 0.99 -76.30
C GLY A 1104 -15.31 0.54 -75.40
N THR A 1105 -16.39 -0.23 -75.72
CA THR A 1105 -16.89 -1.13 -76.80
C THR A 1105 -16.45 -2.61 -76.75
N ASP A 1106 -17.34 -3.64 -76.73
CA ASP A 1106 -18.80 -3.68 -77.01
C ASP A 1106 -19.59 -4.89 -76.40
N CYS A 1107 -20.94 -4.79 -76.35
CA CYS A 1107 -21.99 -5.84 -76.29
C CYS A 1107 -22.06 -6.86 -75.10
N ARG A 1108 -23.21 -7.48 -74.71
CA ARG A 1108 -24.63 -7.53 -75.17
C ARG A 1108 -25.62 -7.27 -74.00
N ALA A 1109 -26.95 -7.32 -74.25
CA ALA A 1109 -28.01 -7.03 -73.25
C ALA A 1109 -29.17 -8.06 -73.23
N HIS A 1110 -29.91 -8.17 -72.09
CA HIS A 1110 -31.38 -8.37 -72.07
C HIS A 1110 -32.04 -8.25 -70.67
N ARG A 1111 -33.23 -7.59 -70.64
CA ARG A 1111 -34.44 -7.71 -69.76
C ARG A 1111 -34.26 -7.86 -68.21
N ALA A 1112 -34.81 -7.01 -67.33
CA ALA A 1112 -36.22 -6.64 -67.04
C ALA A 1112 -37.04 -7.79 -66.36
N SER A 1113 -37.92 -7.61 -65.35
CA SER A 1113 -38.49 -6.41 -64.67
C SER A 1113 -39.24 -6.71 -63.34
N ALA A 1114 -39.42 -5.66 -62.49
CA ALA A 1114 -40.61 -5.30 -61.70
C ALA A 1114 -41.33 -6.25 -60.66
N SER A 1115 -41.28 -5.82 -59.39
CA SER A 1115 -42.39 -5.68 -58.41
C SER A 1115 -43.44 -6.79 -58.06
N SER A 1116 -43.48 -7.11 -56.74
CA SER A 1116 -44.67 -7.13 -55.84
C SER A 1116 -45.42 -8.43 -55.45
N ARG A 1117 -45.78 -8.48 -54.15
CA ARG A 1117 -46.96 -9.11 -53.48
C ARG A 1117 -47.35 -10.60 -53.68
N CYS A 1118 -46.95 -11.41 -52.69
CA CYS A 1118 -47.85 -12.03 -51.68
C CYS A 1118 -49.04 -12.95 -52.11
N ARG A 1119 -49.04 -14.24 -51.70
CA ARG A 1119 -50.01 -14.84 -50.73
C ARG A 1119 -49.90 -16.36 -50.46
N ARG A 1120 -49.96 -16.73 -49.16
CA ARG A 1120 -50.57 -17.94 -48.52
C ARG A 1120 -49.93 -19.34 -48.82
N GLY A 1121 -49.97 -20.30 -47.88
CA GLY A 1121 -50.48 -20.25 -46.50
C GLY A 1121 -50.43 -21.60 -45.74
N CYS A 1122 -51.18 -21.68 -44.62
CA CYS A 1122 -51.52 -22.89 -43.84
C CYS A 1122 -50.42 -23.60 -42.99
N ARG A 1123 -50.51 -23.37 -41.66
CA ARG A 1123 -50.30 -24.38 -40.59
C ARG A 1123 -51.41 -25.48 -40.69
N PRO A 1124 -51.42 -26.64 -39.95
CA PRO A 1124 -50.84 -26.86 -38.60
C PRO A 1124 -50.34 -28.27 -38.18
N ARG A 1125 -49.88 -28.35 -36.91
CA ARG A 1125 -49.96 -29.46 -35.92
C ARG A 1125 -48.66 -30.16 -35.48
N CYS A 1126 -48.44 -30.09 -34.17
CA CYS A 1126 -47.79 -31.11 -33.34
C CYS A 1126 -48.91 -32.02 -32.75
N PRO A 1127 -48.62 -33.28 -32.35
CA PRO A 1127 -48.40 -33.61 -30.93
C PRO A 1127 -47.12 -34.47 -30.72
N CYS A 1128 -46.35 -34.44 -29.63
CA CYS A 1128 -46.57 -34.42 -28.16
C CYS A 1128 -46.48 -35.83 -27.50
N ARG A 1129 -45.87 -35.85 -26.30
CA ARG A 1129 -45.75 -36.94 -25.29
C ARG A 1129 -44.68 -38.04 -25.53
N ALA A 1130 -44.20 -38.75 -24.50
CA ALA A 1130 -43.93 -38.42 -23.07
C ALA A 1130 -43.33 -39.65 -22.36
N GLY A 1131 -42.36 -39.43 -21.45
CA GLY A 1131 -42.06 -40.32 -20.31
C GLY A 1131 -41.36 -41.67 -20.59
N ASP A 1132 -40.87 -42.39 -19.57
CA ASP A 1132 -40.56 -41.97 -18.19
C ASP A 1132 -39.62 -42.98 -17.48
N VAL A 1133 -38.67 -42.46 -16.69
CA VAL A 1133 -38.26 -42.94 -15.33
C VAL A 1133 -37.56 -44.31 -15.10
N GLU A 1134 -36.66 -44.32 -14.08
CA GLU A 1134 -36.06 -45.48 -13.33
C GLU A 1134 -35.14 -46.49 -14.07
N SER A 1135 -34.38 -47.36 -13.39
CA SER A 1135 -33.42 -47.18 -12.27
C SER A 1135 -32.43 -48.38 -12.18
N ALA A 1136 -31.45 -48.37 -11.25
CA ALA A 1136 -30.34 -49.35 -11.12
C ALA A 1136 -30.59 -50.36 -9.96
N PRO A 1137 -29.64 -51.20 -9.46
CA PRO A 1137 -28.28 -51.61 -9.91
C PRO A 1137 -28.06 -53.17 -9.83
N VAL A 1138 -26.80 -53.69 -9.86
CA VAL A 1138 -26.23 -54.74 -8.93
C VAL A 1138 -24.92 -55.43 -9.42
N ARG A 1139 -23.81 -55.29 -8.64
CA ARG A 1139 -22.62 -56.20 -8.46
C ARG A 1139 -21.75 -56.55 -9.72
N ARG A 1140 -20.51 -57.06 -9.66
CA ARG A 1140 -19.60 -57.57 -8.58
C ARG A 1140 -18.10 -57.21 -8.87
N ARG A 1141 -17.14 -57.63 -8.03
CA ARG A 1141 -15.69 -57.25 -8.06
C ARG A 1141 -14.81 -58.11 -9.00
N CYS A 1142 -13.64 -57.58 -9.43
CA CYS A 1142 -12.30 -58.18 -9.25
C CYS A 1142 -11.14 -57.25 -9.70
N SER A 1143 -9.89 -57.61 -9.35
CA SER A 1143 -8.66 -56.77 -9.48
C SER A 1143 -7.72 -57.22 -10.61
N PRO A 1144 -6.60 -56.50 -10.86
CA PRO A 1144 -5.30 -57.17 -10.94
C PRO A 1144 -4.10 -56.42 -10.27
N ARG A 1145 -2.92 -57.06 -10.29
CA ARG A 1145 -1.60 -56.59 -9.81
C ARG A 1145 -0.50 -57.03 -10.83
N LEU A 1146 0.58 -56.23 -10.97
CA LEU A 1146 2.05 -56.58 -11.02
C LEU A 1146 2.48 -57.94 -11.68
N LEU A 1147 3.52 -58.13 -12.55
CA LEU A 1147 4.83 -57.47 -12.85
C LEU A 1147 5.43 -57.98 -14.24
N PRO A 1148 6.67 -57.62 -14.69
CA PRO A 1148 7.27 -57.88 -16.06
C PRO A 1148 8.27 -59.10 -16.06
N PRO A 1149 9.40 -59.25 -16.86
CA PRO A 1149 10.02 -58.56 -18.04
C PRO A 1149 10.62 -59.51 -19.15
N THR A 1150 11.48 -59.03 -20.10
CA THR A 1150 12.76 -59.63 -20.68
C THR A 1150 13.26 -59.02 -22.04
N ARG A 1151 14.15 -59.67 -22.85
CA ARG A 1151 15.20 -59.07 -23.75
C ARG A 1151 15.32 -59.63 -25.21
N SER A 1152 15.89 -58.80 -26.13
CA SER A 1152 16.83 -58.92 -27.31
C SER A 1152 17.18 -60.27 -28.01
N PRO A 1153 17.82 -60.35 -29.24
CA PRO A 1153 18.48 -59.34 -30.11
C PRO A 1153 17.82 -59.22 -31.54
N PRO A 1154 18.37 -59.45 -32.80
CA PRO A 1154 19.67 -59.94 -33.38
C PRO A 1154 20.30 -59.04 -34.53
N ALA A 1155 21.26 -59.57 -35.34
CA ALA A 1155 21.90 -59.03 -36.59
C ALA A 1155 22.54 -60.19 -37.43
N PRO A 1156 23.43 -60.09 -38.46
CA PRO A 1156 23.90 -59.01 -39.39
C PRO A 1156 24.02 -59.43 -40.91
N ALA A 1157 24.56 -58.59 -41.83
CA ALA A 1157 25.14 -59.00 -43.16
C ALA A 1157 25.94 -57.87 -43.90
N SER A 1158 26.64 -58.15 -45.02
CA SER A 1158 27.55 -57.21 -45.75
C SER A 1158 27.65 -57.40 -47.28
N ARG A 1159 28.16 -56.40 -48.05
CA ARG A 1159 29.11 -56.55 -49.21
C ARG A 1159 29.54 -55.24 -49.91
N ARG A 1160 30.58 -55.34 -50.77
CA ARG A 1160 31.15 -54.30 -51.68
C ARG A 1160 30.57 -54.44 -53.13
N PRO A 1161 30.87 -53.48 -54.04
CA PRO A 1161 31.85 -53.81 -55.11
C PRO A 1161 32.93 -52.73 -55.38
N ARG A 1162 33.73 -52.90 -56.45
CA ARG A 1162 34.85 -52.03 -56.91
C ARG A 1162 34.66 -51.65 -58.40
N SER A 1163 35.10 -50.45 -58.85
CA SER A 1163 35.85 -50.29 -60.14
C SER A 1163 36.37 -48.88 -60.47
N ARG A 1164 37.72 -48.76 -60.53
CA ARG A 1164 38.61 -48.03 -61.50
C ARG A 1164 38.41 -46.53 -61.90
N ARG A 1165 39.57 -45.91 -62.23
CA ARG A 1165 39.78 -44.57 -62.81
C ARG A 1165 39.91 -44.64 -64.36
N ARG A 1166 39.59 -43.56 -65.10
CA ARG A 1166 40.54 -42.69 -65.88
C ARG A 1166 39.84 -41.72 -66.87
N THR A 1167 40.54 -40.61 -67.20
CA THR A 1167 40.44 -39.73 -68.40
C THR A 1167 39.09 -39.03 -68.74
N GLY A 1168 39.06 -37.79 -69.27
CA GLY A 1168 40.12 -36.78 -69.41
C GLY A 1168 39.87 -35.73 -70.52
N ARG A 1169 40.21 -34.45 -70.26
CA ARG A 1169 40.35 -33.28 -71.17
C ARG A 1169 39.17 -32.84 -72.06
N GLN A 1170 38.88 -31.54 -72.03
CA GLN A 1170 39.18 -30.60 -73.14
C GLN A 1170 39.28 -29.13 -72.64
N SER A 1171 39.75 -28.22 -73.49
CA SER A 1171 39.99 -26.77 -73.27
C SER A 1171 39.29 -25.99 -74.42
N PRO A 1172 39.49 -24.69 -74.76
CA PRO A 1172 40.41 -23.60 -74.32
C PRO A 1172 39.63 -22.36 -73.76
N GLY A 1173 40.19 -21.17 -73.47
CA GLY A 1173 41.59 -20.67 -73.36
C GLY A 1173 41.65 -19.12 -73.47
N GLY A 1174 42.77 -18.48 -73.07
CA GLY A 1174 42.99 -17.04 -73.26
C GLY A 1174 44.06 -16.39 -72.36
N THR A 1175 44.93 -15.55 -72.94
CA THR A 1175 46.07 -14.78 -72.34
C THR A 1175 45.97 -13.30 -72.79
N PRO A 1176 46.82 -12.28 -72.41
CA PRO A 1176 48.27 -12.35 -72.09
C PRO A 1176 48.90 -11.37 -71.04
N SER A 1177 50.19 -11.59 -70.73
CA SER A 1177 51.32 -10.63 -70.44
C SER A 1177 51.20 -9.42 -69.47
N ALA A 1178 52.23 -9.02 -68.70
CA ALA A 1178 53.55 -9.61 -68.37
C ALA A 1178 54.31 -8.79 -67.26
N GLU A 1179 55.25 -9.45 -66.54
CA GLU A 1179 56.46 -8.92 -65.84
C GLU A 1179 56.32 -7.80 -64.76
N ARG A 1180 57.08 -7.70 -63.64
CA ARG A 1180 58.20 -8.36 -62.89
C ARG A 1180 58.00 -7.96 -61.39
N ARG A 1181 58.60 -8.44 -60.28
CA ARG A 1181 59.57 -9.48 -59.79
C ARG A 1181 59.29 -9.62 -58.26
N GLY A 1182 59.81 -10.55 -57.45
CA GLY A 1182 60.65 -11.74 -57.68
C GLY A 1182 61.69 -11.96 -56.55
N ALA A 1183 61.71 -13.16 -55.92
CA ALA A 1183 62.73 -13.73 -55.01
C ALA A 1183 62.75 -13.26 -53.52
N VAL A 1184 63.09 -14.07 -52.48
CA VAL A 1184 63.32 -15.55 -52.35
C VAL A 1184 63.27 -16.01 -50.86
N ALA A 1185 62.84 -17.27 -50.62
CA ALA A 1185 63.07 -18.15 -49.44
C ALA A 1185 62.60 -17.78 -47.99
N ALA A 1186 62.70 -18.79 -47.11
CA ALA A 1186 62.43 -18.88 -45.67
C ALA A 1186 63.64 -19.66 -45.02
N PRO A 1187 63.67 -20.15 -43.75
CA PRO A 1187 62.69 -20.11 -42.64
C PRO A 1187 63.27 -19.78 -41.23
N SER A 1188 62.41 -19.88 -40.19
CA SER A 1188 62.67 -20.22 -38.75
C SER A 1188 64.02 -19.94 -38.07
N GLY A 1189 64.01 -19.24 -36.92
CA GLY A 1189 65.10 -19.28 -35.94
C GLY A 1189 64.91 -18.36 -34.70
N THR A 1190 65.39 -18.79 -33.53
CA THR A 1190 65.46 -18.03 -32.27
C THR A 1190 66.93 -17.77 -31.87
N GLY A 1191 67.23 -16.66 -31.19
CA GLY A 1191 68.56 -16.44 -30.61
C GLY A 1191 68.68 -15.15 -29.78
N GLU A 1192 69.50 -15.19 -28.72
CA GLU A 1192 69.80 -14.07 -27.80
C GLU A 1192 71.20 -13.47 -28.09
N ALA A 1193 71.46 -12.22 -27.67
CA ALA A 1193 72.74 -11.80 -27.04
C ALA A 1193 72.79 -10.29 -26.65
N LEU A 1194 73.60 -9.99 -25.63
CA LEU A 1194 74.13 -8.67 -25.21
C LEU A 1194 75.62 -8.54 -25.68
N PRO A 1195 76.48 -7.58 -25.26
CA PRO A 1195 76.31 -6.29 -24.54
C PRO A 1195 77.09 -5.05 -25.11
N GLY A 1196 76.71 -3.84 -24.67
CA GLY A 1196 77.64 -2.69 -24.45
C GLY A 1196 78.11 -1.87 -25.68
N SER A 1197 78.81 -0.72 -25.51
CA SER A 1197 79.04 0.09 -24.29
C SER A 1197 79.50 1.54 -24.61
N ARG A 1198 79.29 2.48 -23.67
CA ARG A 1198 79.92 3.82 -23.51
C ARG A 1198 79.61 4.92 -24.58
N ALA A 1199 79.87 6.21 -24.33
CA ALA A 1199 79.64 7.07 -23.14
C ALA A 1199 80.04 8.53 -23.45
N ASP A 1200 79.24 9.52 -23.03
CA ASP A 1200 79.70 10.82 -22.49
C ASP A 1200 78.53 11.67 -21.95
N ARG A 1201 78.81 12.82 -21.31
CA ARG A 1201 79.08 13.04 -19.87
C ARG A 1201 79.23 14.55 -19.59
N SER A 1202 78.33 15.13 -18.81
CA SER A 1202 78.53 16.23 -17.84
C SER A 1202 77.16 16.60 -17.24
N ALA A 1203 76.98 17.07 -15.99
CA ALA A 1203 77.70 16.95 -14.71
C ALA A 1203 76.66 17.28 -13.58
N ALA A 1204 76.80 17.00 -12.27
CA ALA A 1204 77.85 16.36 -11.45
C ALA A 1204 77.20 15.44 -10.36
N ARG A 1205 77.68 15.45 -9.10
CA ARG A 1205 77.15 14.69 -7.92
C ARG A 1205 77.78 15.24 -6.61
N PRO A 1206 77.19 15.05 -5.40
CA PRO A 1206 77.36 13.84 -4.54
C PRO A 1206 76.00 13.29 -3.96
N ARG A 1207 75.80 12.04 -3.47
CA ARG A 1207 76.44 11.18 -2.43
C ARG A 1207 76.28 11.67 -0.97
N THR A 1208 76.06 10.89 0.11
CA THR A 1208 75.46 9.55 0.45
C THR A 1208 75.73 9.22 1.95
N ARG A 1209 74.79 8.64 2.72
CA ARG A 1209 74.94 7.84 3.99
C ARG A 1209 73.53 7.29 4.36
N ARG A 1210 73.22 6.06 4.85
CA ARG A 1210 73.77 5.10 5.87
C ARG A 1210 73.81 5.69 7.29
N ALA A 1211 73.38 5.04 8.40
CA ALA A 1211 72.67 3.77 8.70
C ALA A 1211 72.06 3.92 10.14
N ALA A 1212 71.00 3.26 10.65
CA ALA A 1212 70.21 2.04 10.37
C ALA A 1212 70.53 0.81 11.27
N ALA A 1213 69.72 0.60 12.33
CA ALA A 1213 69.73 -0.49 13.34
C ALA A 1213 68.44 -0.40 14.22
N THR A 1214 68.07 -1.31 15.12
CA THR A 1214 67.54 -2.70 15.04
C THR A 1214 67.00 -3.08 16.43
N GLU A 1215 65.74 -3.55 16.51
CA GLU A 1215 65.20 -4.58 17.43
C GLU A 1215 65.11 -4.42 18.99
N ALA A 1216 64.41 -5.40 19.60
CA ALA A 1216 64.35 -5.80 21.02
C ALA A 1216 63.44 -5.06 22.05
N ALA A 1217 62.16 -5.43 22.04
CA ALA A 1217 61.34 -6.00 23.14
C ALA A 1217 61.41 -5.57 24.65
N THR A 1218 60.26 -5.83 25.32
CA THR A 1218 60.05 -6.18 26.75
C THR A 1218 60.09 -5.11 27.89
N THR A 1219 58.87 -4.73 28.32
CA THR A 1219 58.34 -4.71 29.71
C THR A 1219 59.00 -3.97 30.90
N VAL A 1220 58.14 -3.17 31.58
CA VAL A 1220 58.01 -2.97 33.05
C VAL A 1220 58.94 -1.95 33.75
N ALA A 1221 58.50 -1.49 34.94
CA ALA A 1221 59.18 -0.66 35.97
C ALA A 1221 59.11 0.89 35.90
N ARG A 1222 58.05 1.41 36.52
CA ARG A 1222 58.01 2.57 37.47
C ARG A 1222 59.22 2.61 38.47
N PRO A 1223 59.42 3.67 39.31
CA PRO A 1223 59.09 5.11 39.16
C PRO A 1223 60.06 6.13 39.88
N ALA A 1224 59.67 7.43 39.83
CA ALA A 1224 59.67 8.42 40.95
C ALA A 1224 60.89 9.32 41.29
N ARG A 1225 60.56 10.40 42.05
CA ARG A 1225 61.38 11.48 42.65
C ARG A 1225 61.86 12.55 41.64
N ARG A 1226 61.95 13.85 41.96
CA ARG A 1226 61.65 14.67 43.16
C ARG A 1226 61.32 16.12 42.68
N ASP A 1227 60.73 17.07 43.42
CA ASP A 1227 60.23 17.12 44.81
C ASP A 1227 59.02 18.10 44.96
N ALA A 1228 58.58 18.33 46.20
CA ALA A 1228 57.44 19.11 46.67
C ALA A 1228 57.57 20.66 46.74
N ARG A 1229 56.40 21.34 46.80
CA ARG A 1229 55.92 22.11 47.99
C ARG A 1229 54.44 22.51 47.84
N ALA A 1230 53.83 23.08 48.88
CA ALA A 1230 52.37 23.21 49.01
C ALA A 1230 51.90 24.53 49.66
N ARG A 1231 50.66 24.97 49.37
CA ARG A 1231 49.64 25.49 50.33
C ARG A 1231 48.32 25.92 49.63
N ARG A 1232 47.31 26.34 50.41
CA ARG A 1232 45.90 26.59 50.04
C ARG A 1232 45.62 28.07 49.70
N ASN A 1233 44.62 28.40 48.87
CA ASN A 1233 43.36 29.07 49.31
C ASN A 1233 42.37 29.56 48.21
N ALA A 1234 41.07 29.37 48.53
CA ALA A 1234 39.88 30.21 48.37
C ALA A 1234 39.63 31.23 47.19
N ARG A 1235 38.50 31.01 46.51
CA ARG A 1235 37.34 31.93 46.28
C ARG A 1235 37.48 33.29 45.51
N SER A 1236 36.92 33.28 44.29
CA SER A 1236 35.69 34.02 43.87
C SER A 1236 35.68 35.47 43.29
N ARG A 1237 34.79 35.65 42.28
CA ARG A 1237 33.88 36.80 41.97
C ARG A 1237 34.41 38.16 41.42
N ALA A 1238 34.21 38.33 40.11
CA ALA A 1238 33.14 39.15 39.47
C ALA A 1238 33.33 40.64 39.04
N ARG A 1239 32.60 40.99 37.94
CA ARG A 1239 32.13 42.35 37.50
C ARG A 1239 33.23 43.27 36.88
N ARG A 1240 32.94 44.31 36.06
CA ARG A 1240 31.68 44.95 35.57
C ARG A 1240 31.92 45.85 34.31
N ARG A 1241 30.96 45.91 33.35
CA ARG A 1241 30.74 47.00 32.33
C ARG A 1241 31.93 47.26 31.35
N GLY A 1242 31.84 47.98 30.23
CA GLY A 1242 30.76 48.67 29.45
C GLY A 1242 31.44 49.37 28.22
N SER A 1243 30.82 50.10 27.28
CA SER A 1243 29.41 50.32 26.89
C SER A 1243 29.32 51.27 25.66
N ARG A 1244 28.26 51.17 24.82
CA ARG A 1244 27.78 52.20 23.83
C ARG A 1244 28.68 52.48 22.60
N ARG A 1245 28.21 53.10 21.49
CA ARG A 1245 26.95 52.96 20.68
C ARG A 1245 27.02 53.80 19.37
N CYS A 1246 26.32 53.36 18.32
CA CYS A 1246 25.75 54.15 17.18
C CYS A 1246 26.66 54.64 16.01
N ALA A 1247 25.98 54.90 14.87
CA ALA A 1247 26.42 55.50 13.59
C ALA A 1247 27.39 54.63 12.71
N SER A 1248 27.29 54.60 11.36
CA SER A 1248 26.29 55.15 10.41
C SER A 1248 26.13 54.22 9.17
N SER A 1249 25.41 54.65 8.12
CA SER A 1249 24.86 53.79 7.05
C SER A 1249 25.55 53.89 5.67
N ALA A 1250 25.60 52.78 4.93
CA ALA A 1250 25.84 52.74 3.48
C ALA A 1250 24.98 51.66 2.77
N ARG A 1251 24.85 51.70 1.44
CA ARG A 1251 23.93 50.85 0.64
C ARG A 1251 24.59 50.24 -0.61
N THR A 1252 24.16 49.01 -0.94
CA THR A 1252 24.00 48.41 -2.30
C THR A 1252 25.18 48.29 -3.29
N SER A 1253 25.59 47.05 -3.56
CA SER A 1253 25.68 46.40 -4.90
C SER A 1253 25.94 44.89 -4.66
N THR A 1254 25.24 43.89 -5.21
CA THR A 1254 24.86 43.49 -6.59
C THR A 1254 26.03 42.97 -7.45
N GLY A 1255 26.13 41.64 -7.58
CA GLY A 1255 27.07 40.95 -8.49
C GLY A 1255 26.61 39.51 -8.79
N ARG A 1256 26.79 39.09 -10.04
CA ARG A 1256 26.51 37.73 -10.57
C ARG A 1256 27.55 36.71 -10.03
N SER A 1257 27.34 35.40 -10.13
CA SER A 1257 26.50 34.62 -11.07
C SER A 1257 25.66 33.52 -10.42
#